data_AF-A0A9D6F5D7-F1
#
_entry.id   AF-A0A9D6F5D7-F1
#
_cell.length_a   1.000
_cell.length_b   1.000
_cell.length_c   1.000
_cell.angle_alpha   90.00
_cell.angle_beta   90.00
_cell.angle_gamma   90.00
#
_symmetry.space_group_name_H-M   'P 1'
#
loop_
_entity.id
_entity.type
_entity.pdbx_description
1 polymer ?
#
loop_
_entity_poly.entity_id
_entity_poly.type
_entity_poly.pdbx_seq_one_letter_code
_entity_poly.pdbx_strand_id
1 'polypeptide(L)'
;MSLAISFHFLTGRAHLHPWQTHHNEGRVEWPPSHWRLLRALVAVTGRGLTTLPYPDEGPPPKPEPVVTVPGMAKPRERGVPPEAKKKLSFSKAKQTLRLNEPLTDAEVDAWKAANPGDAFARALEQLRNLIAAVPPRALADIEADEIPLSRLSTLLHALSTTTTIWLPKVAGGHTRQYFPIHEGGIVRNSGSTVFDTFVTVRKDQPLVFHWPDVNLDPQSLADLKLVLGRMTYFGRAESWCRANARVGNMPELPDVVIEGTTQTHWRCTCIEDTGRVDGKEYRDYNLERRLAPCGDKDLQAQVTDLLPRTKPVATEARPPDADFRELLKGEPARYSLLRCLLRESGEDFKDGLDRPIGSRWVHFAVPRAVFDIPCPGPQVRSRTPESVNLVVYALNTATVHCPVLPPLTDTLFVADRFRSAVMALARHPGRAVSGHEMNGEPCRNHDHAFWWPTDEDNDGLLDHVTVYARAGFERHEIDAMRRLTRLRQRGGRPDLLVTPIYVGRDCDYQLWQSSSNGECSKLFVSATPYFCPVSLSRGRNSRSSRPHSIKKDIRKRLRQQQLIEQDDDVVIQELVFDHAPAELVAVQRSVANGELHQPIPPRQYFPVIDPPIEYAQLPHFASLGTQSSRYQGCFQKEPDAAFTFGASSGLRVQGGKRFVRSLEFCRRRRNHEVRGPGRMFCLIFHKRISRRPFAIGDQCHFGLGLFIPVEEKEEGDHDAVT
;
A
#
# COMPACT_ATOMS: atom_id res chain seq x y z
N MET A 1 -46.24 11.35 22.68
CA MET A 1 -45.09 10.50 23.05
C MET A 1 -44.28 10.32 21.79
N SER A 2 -42.98 10.61 21.84
CA SER A 2 -42.05 10.53 20.72
C SER A 2 -41.30 9.19 20.73
N LEU A 3 -40.89 8.73 19.55
CA LEU A 3 -40.15 7.47 19.37
C LEU A 3 -38.71 7.76 18.94
N ALA A 4 -37.75 7.12 19.59
CA ALA A 4 -36.34 7.17 19.21
C ALA A 4 -35.77 5.76 18.99
N ILE A 5 -35.07 5.58 17.86
CA ILE A 5 -34.28 4.38 17.56
C ILE A 5 -32.80 4.79 17.56
N SER A 6 -32.00 4.15 18.40
CA SER A 6 -30.57 4.44 18.56
C SER A 6 -29.71 3.28 18.07
N PHE A 7 -28.56 3.59 17.47
CA PHE A 7 -27.58 2.63 16.96
C PHE A 7 -26.18 2.93 17.53
N HIS A 8 -25.64 2.01 18.31
CA HIS A 8 -24.25 2.07 18.78
C HIS A 8 -23.37 1.20 17.89
N PHE A 9 -22.40 1.80 17.18
CA PHE A 9 -21.45 1.05 16.36
C PHE A 9 -20.31 0.49 17.21
N LEU A 10 -20.30 -0.82 17.43
CA LEU A 10 -19.40 -1.51 18.35
C LEU A 10 -17.93 -1.48 17.89
N THR A 11 -17.71 -1.45 16.58
CA THR A 11 -16.39 -1.31 15.95
C THR A 11 -15.95 0.16 15.86
N GLY A 12 -16.86 1.11 16.09
CA GLY A 12 -16.65 2.52 15.82
C GLY A 12 -16.57 2.84 14.31
N ARG A 13 -17.02 1.92 13.44
CA ARG A 13 -17.05 2.07 11.99
C ARG A 13 -18.44 1.80 11.44
N ALA A 14 -18.91 2.69 10.57
CA ALA A 14 -20.15 2.56 9.83
C ALA A 14 -19.83 2.54 8.33
N HIS A 15 -19.94 1.35 7.72
CA HIS A 15 -19.78 1.10 6.29
C HIS A 15 -21.14 1.20 5.61
N LEU A 16 -21.46 2.42 5.15
CA LEU A 16 -22.75 2.81 4.60
C LEU A 16 -22.56 3.38 3.20
N HIS A 17 -23.08 2.72 2.17
CA HIS A 17 -22.83 3.13 0.77
C HIS A 17 -24.08 3.70 0.13
N PRO A 18 -24.03 4.86 -0.55
CA PRO A 18 -25.21 5.41 -1.19
C PRO A 18 -25.78 4.47 -2.27
N TRP A 19 -27.05 4.69 -2.62
CA TRP A 19 -27.67 4.02 -3.77
C TRP A 19 -26.88 4.29 -5.06
N GLN A 20 -26.75 3.28 -5.93
CA GLN A 20 -25.94 3.32 -7.17
C GLN A 20 -24.47 3.71 -6.98
N THR A 21 -23.93 3.60 -5.77
CA THR A 21 -22.53 3.89 -5.49
C THR A 21 -21.83 2.62 -5.09
N HIS A 22 -20.73 2.31 -5.76
CA HIS A 22 -19.88 1.19 -5.39
C HIS A 22 -18.95 1.57 -4.23
N HIS A 23 -18.59 0.60 -3.39
CA HIS A 23 -17.78 0.83 -2.18
C HIS A 23 -16.41 1.46 -2.44
N ASN A 24 -15.93 1.39 -3.69
CA ASN A 24 -14.65 1.93 -4.15
C ASN A 24 -14.69 3.39 -4.59
N GLU A 25 -15.88 4.01 -4.66
CA GLU A 25 -16.05 5.40 -5.14
C GLU A 25 -15.74 6.46 -4.08
N GLY A 26 -15.32 6.06 -2.88
CA GLY A 26 -14.89 7.01 -1.86
C GLY A 26 -16.02 7.68 -1.08
N ARG A 27 -17.29 7.34 -1.36
CA ARG A 27 -18.46 7.98 -0.75
C ARG A 27 -19.03 7.14 0.38
N VAL A 28 -19.49 7.81 1.44
CA VAL A 28 -20.20 7.17 2.55
C VAL A 28 -21.53 7.88 2.73
N GLU A 29 -22.58 7.11 2.96
CA GLU A 29 -23.93 7.59 3.19
C GLU A 29 -24.11 8.03 4.65
N TRP A 30 -23.88 9.32 4.89
CA TRP A 30 -24.08 9.95 6.20
C TRP A 30 -24.80 11.30 6.07
N PRO A 31 -26.00 11.51 6.66
CA PRO A 31 -26.76 10.58 7.47
C PRO A 31 -27.20 9.35 6.66
N PRO A 32 -27.50 8.21 7.30
CA PRO A 32 -28.03 7.05 6.61
C PRO A 32 -29.46 7.32 6.11
N SER A 33 -29.82 6.80 4.92
CA SER A 33 -31.18 6.94 4.41
C SER A 33 -32.22 6.32 5.33
N HIS A 34 -33.39 6.97 5.38
CA HIS A 34 -34.56 6.42 6.05
C HIS A 34 -35.00 5.11 5.34
N TRP A 35 -34.89 5.04 4.02
CA TRP A 35 -35.17 3.81 3.28
C TRP A 35 -34.29 2.63 3.71
N ARG A 36 -32.99 2.88 3.97
CA ARG A 36 -32.08 1.84 4.51
C ARG A 36 -32.53 1.34 5.87
N LEU A 37 -33.00 2.24 6.75
CA LEU A 37 -33.50 1.83 8.05
C LEU A 37 -34.68 0.86 7.93
N LEU A 38 -35.68 1.20 7.12
CA LEU A 38 -36.85 0.34 6.90
C LEU A 38 -36.46 -1.02 6.31
N ARG A 39 -35.55 -1.04 5.34
CA ARG A 39 -35.03 -2.31 4.78
C ARG A 39 -34.24 -3.13 5.78
N ALA A 40 -33.44 -2.50 6.62
CA ALA A 40 -32.69 -3.19 7.67
C ALA A 40 -33.63 -3.84 8.69
N LEU A 41 -34.74 -3.17 9.05
CA LEU A 41 -35.77 -3.75 9.90
C LEU A 41 -36.38 -4.99 9.25
N VAL A 42 -36.84 -4.88 7.99
CA VAL A 42 -37.43 -6.01 7.23
C VAL A 42 -36.48 -7.21 7.19
N ALA A 43 -35.19 -6.99 6.90
CA ALA A 43 -34.18 -8.03 6.77
C ALA A 43 -33.98 -8.86 8.06
N VAL A 44 -34.21 -8.29 9.25
CA VAL A 44 -33.99 -8.96 10.54
C VAL A 44 -35.28 -9.39 11.24
N THR A 45 -36.44 -9.26 10.59
CA THR A 45 -37.73 -9.68 11.14
C THR A 45 -37.87 -11.19 11.34
N GLY A 46 -36.96 -12.00 10.78
CA GLY A 46 -36.88 -13.44 11.07
C GLY A 46 -37.90 -14.32 10.32
N ARG A 47 -38.48 -13.84 9.22
CA ARG A 47 -39.49 -14.60 8.43
C ARG A 47 -38.95 -15.33 7.21
N GLY A 48 -37.71 -15.08 6.79
CA GLY A 48 -37.18 -15.57 5.51
C GLY A 48 -37.98 -15.12 4.27
N LEU A 49 -38.91 -14.16 4.44
CA LEU A 49 -39.74 -13.63 3.35
C LEU A 49 -38.87 -12.90 2.34
N THR A 50 -38.91 -13.37 1.10
CA THR A 50 -38.34 -12.69 -0.05
C THR A 50 -39.41 -11.91 -0.84
N THR A 51 -40.67 -12.33 -0.74
CA THR A 51 -41.84 -11.76 -1.44
C THR A 51 -43.09 -11.84 -0.56
N LEU A 52 -44.13 -11.06 -0.88
CA LEU A 52 -45.46 -11.23 -0.29
C LEU A 52 -46.31 -12.17 -1.16
N PRO A 53 -47.01 -13.15 -0.57
CA PRO A 53 -47.94 -13.99 -1.33
C PRO A 53 -49.03 -13.10 -1.93
N TYR A 54 -49.39 -13.36 -3.18
CA TYR A 54 -50.54 -12.71 -3.79
C TYR A 54 -51.82 -13.19 -3.09
N PRO A 55 -52.87 -12.35 -2.96
CA PRO A 55 -54.12 -12.69 -2.27
C PRO A 55 -54.86 -13.99 -2.65
N ASP A 56 -54.36 -14.79 -3.59
CA ASP A 56 -54.93 -16.10 -3.98
C ASP A 56 -53.89 -17.24 -4.05
N GLU A 57 -52.66 -17.07 -3.58
CA GLU A 57 -51.68 -18.17 -3.62
C GLU A 57 -51.84 -19.11 -2.42
N GLY A 58 -52.37 -20.30 -2.72
CA GLY A 58 -52.22 -21.49 -1.88
C GLY A 58 -50.75 -21.86 -1.64
N PRO A 59 -50.48 -22.84 -0.75
CA PRO A 59 -49.14 -23.12 -0.23
C PRO A 59 -48.12 -23.42 -1.34
N PRO A 60 -46.83 -23.10 -1.11
CA PRO A 60 -45.77 -23.18 -2.11
C PRO A 60 -45.66 -24.59 -2.73
N PRO A 61 -45.27 -24.70 -4.02
CA PRO A 61 -45.13 -25.98 -4.69
C PRO A 61 -44.03 -26.83 -4.01
N LYS A 62 -44.37 -28.07 -3.68
CA LYS A 62 -43.43 -29.05 -3.10
C LYS A 62 -42.26 -29.32 -4.07
N PRO A 63 -41.03 -29.53 -3.56
CA PRO A 63 -39.87 -29.84 -4.41
C PRO A 63 -40.14 -31.10 -5.25
N GLU A 64 -39.83 -31.05 -6.54
CA GLU A 64 -40.03 -32.18 -7.44
C GLU A 64 -39.00 -33.30 -7.13
N PRO A 65 -39.43 -34.54 -6.82
CA PRO A 65 -38.53 -35.64 -6.45
C PRO A 65 -37.88 -36.26 -7.68
N VAL A 66 -36.87 -35.58 -8.24
CA VAL A 66 -36.15 -35.99 -9.46
C VAL A 66 -34.64 -36.06 -9.21
N VAL A 67 -33.99 -37.18 -9.55
CA VAL A 67 -32.53 -37.41 -9.40
C VAL A 67 -31.93 -37.99 -10.67
N THR A 68 -30.76 -37.50 -11.08
CA THR A 68 -30.03 -37.99 -12.27
C THR A 68 -29.19 -39.23 -11.93
N VAL A 69 -29.23 -40.25 -12.78
CA VAL A 69 -28.44 -41.49 -12.66
C VAL A 69 -27.54 -41.64 -13.89
N PRO A 70 -26.28 -41.16 -13.83
CA PRO A 70 -25.38 -41.16 -14.98
C PRO A 70 -25.10 -42.58 -15.48
N GLY A 71 -25.18 -42.77 -16.80
CA GLY A 71 -24.79 -44.04 -17.45
C GLY A 71 -25.84 -45.14 -17.44
N MET A 72 -27.05 -44.89 -16.92
CA MET A 72 -28.15 -45.86 -16.95
C MET A 72 -28.97 -45.73 -18.25
N ALA A 73 -29.09 -46.81 -19.03
CA ALA A 73 -29.89 -46.81 -20.26
C ALA A 73 -31.39 -47.13 -20.03
N LYS A 74 -31.67 -48.05 -19.10
CA LYS A 74 -33.01 -48.39 -18.59
C LYS A 74 -32.87 -49.14 -17.25
N PRO A 75 -33.73 -48.88 -16.25
CA PRO A 75 -33.78 -49.71 -15.05
C PRO A 75 -34.24 -51.14 -15.36
N ARG A 76 -33.59 -52.13 -14.75
CA ARG A 76 -33.98 -53.54 -14.82
C ARG A 76 -35.18 -53.77 -13.89
N GLU A 77 -36.20 -54.43 -14.40
CA GLU A 77 -37.49 -54.60 -13.71
C GLU A 77 -37.79 -56.08 -13.36
N ARG A 78 -36.83 -56.98 -13.59
CA ARG A 78 -37.00 -58.42 -13.35
C ARG A 78 -36.91 -58.68 -11.85
N GLY A 79 -37.99 -59.19 -11.24
CA GLY A 79 -38.08 -59.44 -9.79
C GLY A 79 -38.68 -58.27 -8.98
N VAL A 80 -39.02 -57.15 -9.62
CA VAL A 80 -39.68 -56.01 -8.96
C VAL A 80 -41.21 -56.18 -9.01
N PRO A 81 -41.95 -55.98 -7.89
CA PRO A 81 -43.40 -56.04 -7.86
C PRO A 81 -44.06 -55.07 -8.86
N PRO A 82 -45.18 -55.43 -9.49
CA PRO A 82 -45.85 -54.58 -10.48
C PRO A 82 -46.35 -53.24 -9.90
N GLU A 83 -46.64 -53.18 -8.59
CA GLU A 83 -47.02 -51.94 -7.92
C GLU A 83 -45.83 -50.97 -7.78
N ALA A 84 -44.67 -51.48 -7.37
CA ALA A 84 -43.44 -50.69 -7.26
C ALA A 84 -42.95 -50.12 -8.62
N LYS A 85 -43.30 -50.77 -9.74
CA LYS A 85 -43.00 -50.28 -11.10
C LYS A 85 -43.78 -49.02 -11.48
N LYS A 86 -44.98 -48.82 -10.93
CA LYS A 86 -45.80 -47.63 -11.20
C LYS A 86 -45.33 -46.40 -10.43
N LYS A 87 -44.68 -46.61 -9.29
CA LYS A 87 -44.20 -45.56 -8.37
C LYS A 87 -42.91 -44.88 -8.85
N LEU A 88 -42.14 -45.51 -9.74
CA LEU A 88 -40.85 -45.01 -10.22
C LEU A 88 -40.90 -44.80 -11.74
N SER A 89 -40.62 -43.58 -12.20
CA SER A 89 -40.55 -43.27 -13.64
C SER A 89 -39.13 -42.89 -14.05
N PHE A 90 -38.69 -43.33 -15.23
CA PHE A 90 -37.34 -43.07 -15.74
C PHE A 90 -37.39 -42.35 -17.09
N SER A 91 -36.68 -41.23 -17.21
CA SER A 91 -36.52 -40.50 -18.47
C SER A 91 -35.20 -40.87 -19.14
N LYS A 92 -35.28 -41.57 -20.28
CA LYS A 92 -34.09 -42.00 -21.05
C LYS A 92 -33.29 -40.82 -21.62
N ALA A 93 -33.95 -39.74 -22.00
CA ALA A 93 -33.29 -38.57 -22.61
C ALA A 93 -32.44 -37.78 -21.61
N LYS A 94 -32.87 -37.72 -20.35
CA LYS A 94 -32.20 -36.96 -19.28
C LYS A 94 -31.46 -37.84 -18.28
N GLN A 95 -31.57 -39.17 -18.40
CA GLN A 95 -31.09 -40.15 -17.43
C GLN A 95 -31.59 -39.87 -16.00
N THR A 96 -32.83 -39.40 -15.85
CA THR A 96 -33.42 -39.03 -14.54
C THR A 96 -34.44 -40.04 -14.05
N LEU A 97 -34.41 -40.31 -12.75
CA LEU A 97 -35.45 -41.03 -12.00
C LEU A 97 -36.36 -40.02 -11.30
N ARG A 98 -37.67 -40.24 -11.41
CA ARG A 98 -38.69 -39.49 -10.69
C ARG A 98 -39.53 -40.43 -9.84
N LEU A 99 -39.69 -40.08 -8.57
CA LEU A 99 -40.49 -40.84 -7.62
C LEU A 99 -41.90 -40.23 -7.56
N ASN A 100 -42.90 -40.95 -8.06
CA ASN A 100 -44.28 -40.47 -8.10
C ASN A 100 -44.99 -40.70 -6.75
N GLU A 101 -44.63 -41.77 -6.05
CA GLU A 101 -45.16 -42.17 -4.74
C GLU A 101 -44.02 -42.78 -3.89
N PRO A 102 -44.07 -42.68 -2.55
CA PRO A 102 -43.05 -43.26 -1.68
C PRO A 102 -43.02 -44.80 -1.82
N LEU A 103 -41.80 -45.33 -1.90
CA LEU A 103 -41.54 -46.78 -1.91
C LEU A 103 -41.39 -47.29 -0.48
N THR A 104 -41.94 -48.47 -0.20
CA THR A 104 -41.70 -49.20 1.05
C THR A 104 -40.33 -49.86 1.05
N ASP A 105 -39.79 -50.20 2.23
CA ASP A 105 -38.44 -50.79 2.33
C ASP A 105 -38.31 -52.10 1.53
N ALA A 106 -39.35 -52.93 1.50
CA ALA A 106 -39.38 -54.15 0.69
C ALA A 106 -39.33 -53.88 -0.83
N GLU A 107 -39.98 -52.80 -1.29
CA GLU A 107 -39.93 -52.38 -2.70
C GLU A 107 -38.57 -51.78 -3.08
N VAL A 108 -37.94 -51.05 -2.15
CA VAL A 108 -36.59 -50.51 -2.32
C VAL A 108 -35.56 -51.64 -2.44
N ASP A 109 -35.66 -52.66 -1.60
CA ASP A 109 -34.76 -53.82 -1.65
C ASP A 109 -34.95 -54.63 -2.93
N ALA A 110 -36.20 -54.78 -3.41
CA ALA A 110 -36.48 -55.38 -4.71
C ALA A 110 -35.86 -54.59 -5.88
N TRP A 111 -35.94 -53.25 -5.83
CA TRP A 111 -35.33 -52.37 -6.84
C TRP A 111 -33.78 -52.42 -6.82
N LYS A 112 -33.18 -52.48 -5.63
CA LYS A 112 -31.73 -52.64 -5.42
C LYS A 112 -31.24 -54.02 -5.89
N ALA A 113 -31.99 -55.08 -5.61
CA ALA A 113 -31.68 -56.44 -6.05
C ALA A 113 -31.76 -56.60 -7.58
N ALA A 114 -32.74 -55.95 -8.23
CA ALA A 114 -32.89 -55.98 -9.68
C ALA A 114 -31.80 -55.18 -10.43
N ASN A 115 -31.24 -54.15 -9.79
CA ASN A 115 -30.22 -53.27 -10.35
C ASN A 115 -28.98 -53.25 -9.46
N PRO A 116 -28.15 -54.31 -9.48
CA PRO A 116 -26.93 -54.37 -8.70
C PRO A 116 -25.94 -53.31 -9.23
N GLY A 117 -25.81 -52.21 -8.50
CA GLY A 117 -24.97 -51.08 -8.86
C GLY A 117 -25.11 -49.92 -7.88
N ASP A 118 -23.97 -49.41 -7.42
CA ASP A 118 -23.91 -48.44 -6.32
C ASP A 118 -24.55 -47.08 -6.70
N ALA A 119 -24.50 -46.70 -7.98
CA ALA A 119 -25.10 -45.46 -8.49
C ALA A 119 -26.64 -45.45 -8.40
N PHE A 120 -27.31 -46.58 -8.66
CA PHE A 120 -28.77 -46.66 -8.61
C PHE A 120 -29.27 -46.72 -7.17
N ALA A 121 -28.56 -47.43 -6.29
CA ALA A 121 -28.86 -47.47 -4.86
C ALA A 121 -28.75 -46.08 -4.22
N ARG A 122 -27.68 -45.33 -4.54
CA ARG A 122 -27.52 -43.94 -4.08
C ARG A 122 -28.60 -43.00 -4.61
N ALA A 123 -29.02 -43.16 -5.87
CA ALA A 123 -30.08 -42.33 -6.45
C ALA A 123 -31.46 -42.57 -5.80
N LEU A 124 -31.78 -43.83 -5.47
CA LEU A 124 -32.98 -44.19 -4.71
C LEU A 124 -32.95 -43.60 -3.29
N GLU A 125 -31.80 -43.65 -2.64
CA GLU A 125 -31.61 -43.09 -1.31
C GLU A 125 -31.67 -41.56 -1.32
N GLN A 126 -31.12 -40.91 -2.34
CA GLN A 126 -31.27 -39.47 -2.58
C GLN A 126 -32.75 -39.09 -2.81
N LEU A 127 -33.51 -39.85 -3.60
CA LEU A 127 -34.95 -39.62 -3.77
C LEU A 127 -35.72 -39.78 -2.46
N ARG A 128 -35.37 -40.78 -1.65
CA ARG A 128 -35.97 -40.98 -0.32
C ARG A 128 -35.66 -39.80 0.61
N ASN A 129 -34.42 -39.33 0.60
CA ASN A 129 -33.99 -38.17 1.38
C ASN A 129 -34.66 -36.87 0.90
N LEU A 130 -34.92 -36.70 -0.40
CA LEU A 130 -35.65 -35.54 -0.93
C LEU A 130 -37.12 -35.51 -0.49
N ILE A 131 -37.77 -36.68 -0.39
CA ILE A 131 -39.16 -36.78 0.11
C ILE A 131 -39.21 -36.65 1.63
N ALA A 132 -38.21 -37.16 2.34
CA ALA A 132 -38.12 -37.11 3.81
C ALA A 132 -37.52 -35.80 4.34
N ALA A 133 -36.85 -35.00 3.49
CA ALA A 133 -36.29 -33.71 3.88
C ALA A 133 -37.44 -32.76 4.23
N VAL A 134 -37.64 -32.55 5.53
CA VAL A 134 -38.31 -31.36 6.03
C VAL A 134 -37.53 -30.17 5.47
N PRO A 135 -38.18 -29.19 4.80
CA PRO A 135 -37.47 -28.01 4.31
C PRO A 135 -36.68 -27.41 5.48
N PRO A 136 -35.41 -27.03 5.29
CA PRO A 136 -34.62 -26.45 6.36
C PRO A 136 -35.37 -25.24 6.90
N ARG A 137 -35.89 -25.36 8.13
CA ARG A 137 -36.36 -24.20 8.90
C ARG A 137 -35.13 -23.33 9.12
N ALA A 138 -35.19 -22.07 8.71
CA ALA A 138 -34.16 -21.10 9.07
C ALA A 138 -34.02 -21.10 10.59
N LEU A 139 -32.82 -20.80 11.11
CA LEU A 139 -32.54 -20.81 12.55
C LEU A 139 -33.48 -19.91 13.40
N ALA A 140 -34.34 -19.10 12.74
CA ALA A 140 -35.31 -18.19 13.33
C ALA A 140 -36.78 -18.71 13.32
N ASP A 141 -37.07 -19.87 12.74
CA ASP A 141 -38.45 -20.35 12.52
C ASP A 141 -39.02 -21.09 13.75
N ILE A 142 -39.07 -20.42 14.91
CA ILE A 142 -39.85 -20.87 16.07
C ILE A 142 -41.22 -20.16 16.02
N GLU A 143 -42.32 -20.91 16.02
CA GLU A 143 -43.70 -20.40 15.89
C GLU A 143 -44.09 -19.30 16.91
N ALA A 144 -43.38 -19.21 18.04
CA ALA A 144 -43.62 -18.20 19.08
C ALA A 144 -42.89 -16.86 18.84
N ASP A 145 -41.96 -16.79 17.89
CA ASP A 145 -41.04 -15.65 17.72
C ASP A 145 -41.33 -14.85 16.42
N GLU A 146 -42.39 -15.21 15.70
CA GLU A 146 -42.75 -14.60 14.41
C GLU A 146 -43.76 -13.43 14.59
N ILE A 147 -43.39 -12.22 14.17
CA ILE A 147 -44.29 -11.06 14.19
C ILE A 147 -45.29 -11.19 13.02
N PRO A 148 -46.61 -11.22 13.23
CA PRO A 148 -47.63 -11.22 12.17
C PRO A 148 -47.40 -10.14 11.10
N LEU A 149 -47.64 -10.48 9.82
CA LEU A 149 -47.50 -9.53 8.69
C LEU A 149 -48.31 -8.24 8.89
N SER A 150 -49.50 -8.36 9.47
CA SER A 150 -50.36 -7.21 9.79
C SER A 150 -49.71 -6.26 10.80
N ARG A 151 -49.06 -6.78 11.85
CA ARG A 151 -48.32 -5.97 12.84
C ARG A 151 -47.04 -5.39 12.24
N LEU A 152 -46.28 -6.18 11.48
CA LEU A 152 -45.05 -5.73 10.83
C LEU A 152 -45.32 -4.59 9.83
N SER A 153 -46.27 -4.79 8.91
CA SER A 153 -46.65 -3.76 7.93
C SER A 153 -47.15 -2.49 8.61
N THR A 154 -47.92 -2.62 9.70
CA THR A 154 -48.38 -1.47 10.50
C THR A 154 -47.22 -0.71 11.14
N LEU A 155 -46.26 -1.42 11.73
CA LEU A 155 -45.05 -0.83 12.32
C LEU A 155 -44.20 -0.10 11.27
N LEU A 156 -43.92 -0.73 10.12
CA LEU A 156 -43.13 -0.12 9.05
C LEU A 156 -43.80 1.11 8.46
N HIS A 157 -45.12 1.07 8.33
CA HIS A 157 -45.91 2.21 7.86
C HIS A 157 -45.87 3.37 8.86
N ALA A 158 -46.00 3.11 10.17
CA ALA A 158 -45.83 4.14 11.19
C ALA A 158 -44.42 4.77 11.14
N LEU A 159 -43.39 3.95 10.96
CA LEU A 159 -42.01 4.41 10.83
C LEU A 159 -41.73 5.14 9.51
N SER A 160 -42.51 4.91 8.44
CA SER A 160 -42.32 5.59 7.16
C SER A 160 -42.63 7.09 7.15
N THR A 161 -43.19 7.61 8.25
CA THR A 161 -43.41 9.04 8.46
C THR A 161 -42.09 9.81 8.60
N THR A 162 -42.14 11.14 8.49
CA THR A 162 -40.97 12.02 8.56
C THR A 162 -40.16 11.78 9.84
N THR A 163 -38.86 11.56 9.67
CA THR A 163 -37.91 11.33 10.76
C THR A 163 -36.90 12.48 10.85
N THR A 164 -36.50 12.82 12.06
CA THR A 164 -35.33 13.67 12.34
C THR A 164 -34.18 12.77 12.74
N ILE A 165 -32.99 13.00 12.18
CA ILE A 165 -31.80 12.20 12.51
C ILE A 165 -30.89 13.05 13.39
N TRP A 166 -30.38 12.49 14.48
CA TRP A 166 -29.39 13.12 15.34
C TRP A 166 -28.05 12.41 15.16
N LEU A 167 -27.05 13.20 14.78
CA LEU A 167 -25.75 12.70 14.36
C LEU A 167 -24.68 13.03 15.41
N PRO A 168 -23.90 12.03 15.87
CA PRO A 168 -22.68 12.28 16.64
C PRO A 168 -21.57 12.87 15.75
N LYS A 169 -20.45 13.29 16.35
CA LYS A 169 -19.26 13.68 15.57
C LYS A 169 -18.69 12.50 14.80
N VAL A 170 -18.28 12.75 13.55
CA VAL A 170 -17.78 11.72 12.65
C VAL A 170 -16.61 12.17 11.79
N ALA A 171 -15.71 11.23 11.48
CA ALA A 171 -14.64 11.42 10.49
C ALA A 171 -14.73 10.35 9.40
N GLY A 172 -14.50 10.74 8.15
CA GLY A 172 -14.34 9.79 7.04
C GLY A 172 -13.04 8.99 7.18
N GLY A 173 -13.10 7.70 6.88
CA GLY A 173 -11.96 6.80 6.83
C GLY A 173 -12.06 5.82 5.68
N HIS A 174 -10.93 5.21 5.30
CA HIS A 174 -10.90 4.17 4.29
C HIS A 174 -9.78 3.17 4.57
N THR A 175 -9.97 1.92 4.15
CA THR A 175 -8.86 0.98 3.97
C THR A 175 -8.50 0.88 2.49
N ARG A 176 -7.26 0.45 2.20
CA ARG A 176 -6.78 0.21 0.82
C ARG A 176 -6.39 -1.25 0.71
N GLN A 177 -7.04 -1.96 -0.20
CA GLN A 177 -6.82 -3.39 -0.42
C GLN A 177 -6.60 -3.67 -1.90
N TYR A 178 -5.82 -4.70 -2.22
CA TYR A 178 -5.72 -5.21 -3.59
C TYR A 178 -6.78 -6.29 -3.76
N PHE A 179 -7.60 -6.22 -4.81
CA PHE A 179 -8.61 -7.25 -5.04
C PHE A 179 -7.96 -8.53 -5.60
N PRO A 180 -8.25 -9.70 -5.02
CA PRO A 180 -7.90 -10.97 -5.65
C PRO A 180 -8.78 -11.21 -6.89
N ILE A 181 -8.16 -11.31 -8.05
CA ILE A 181 -8.75 -11.80 -9.30
C ILE A 181 -8.47 -13.29 -9.39
N HIS A 182 -9.52 -14.09 -9.50
CA HIS A 182 -9.43 -15.52 -9.74
C HIS A 182 -9.54 -15.77 -11.25
N GLU A 183 -8.39 -16.00 -11.90
CA GLU A 183 -8.34 -16.30 -13.34
C GLU A 183 -7.57 -17.60 -13.56
N GLY A 184 -8.21 -18.57 -14.22
CA GLY A 184 -7.60 -19.89 -14.48
C GLY A 184 -7.24 -20.69 -13.22
N GLY A 185 -7.93 -20.49 -12.10
CA GLY A 185 -7.64 -21.16 -10.83
C GLY A 185 -6.47 -20.56 -10.03
N ILE A 186 -5.89 -19.45 -10.50
CA ILE A 186 -4.80 -18.73 -9.82
C ILE A 186 -5.34 -17.41 -9.27
N VAL A 187 -5.03 -17.11 -8.01
CA VAL A 187 -5.34 -15.82 -7.38
C VAL A 187 -4.24 -14.82 -7.76
N ARG A 188 -4.59 -13.81 -8.54
CA ARG A 188 -3.71 -12.70 -8.91
C ARG A 188 -4.25 -11.40 -8.32
N ASN A 189 -3.40 -10.50 -7.85
CA ASN A 189 -3.88 -9.18 -7.44
C ASN A 189 -4.26 -8.35 -8.66
N SER A 190 -5.33 -7.57 -8.57
CA SER A 190 -5.84 -6.70 -9.63
C SER A 190 -4.89 -5.59 -10.09
N GLY A 191 -3.74 -5.40 -9.43
CA GLY A 191 -2.79 -4.32 -9.67
C GLY A 191 -3.29 -2.93 -9.23
N SER A 192 -4.59 -2.75 -9.06
CA SER A 192 -5.25 -1.53 -8.59
C SER A 192 -5.68 -1.65 -7.13
N THR A 193 -5.31 -0.66 -6.30
CA THR A 193 -5.80 -0.57 -4.93
C THR A 193 -7.24 -0.08 -4.93
N VAL A 194 -8.12 -0.80 -4.25
CA VAL A 194 -9.49 -0.39 -4.01
C VAL A 194 -9.65 0.22 -2.63
N PHE A 195 -10.34 1.35 -2.59
CA PHE A 195 -10.78 2.00 -1.36
C PHE A 195 -11.99 1.25 -0.79
N ASP A 196 -11.95 0.98 0.50
CA ASP A 196 -13.13 0.55 1.26
C ASP A 196 -13.44 1.61 2.30
N THR A 197 -14.44 2.45 2.00
CA THR A 197 -14.79 3.64 2.79
C THR A 197 -15.76 3.35 3.93
N PHE A 198 -15.60 4.09 5.02
CA PHE A 198 -16.46 4.05 6.18
C PHE A 198 -16.43 5.38 6.92
N VAL A 199 -17.42 5.60 7.76
CA VAL A 199 -17.43 6.69 8.72
C VAL A 199 -17.00 6.16 10.08
N THR A 200 -16.10 6.88 10.75
CA THR A 200 -15.71 6.61 12.13
C THR A 200 -16.61 7.38 13.09
N VAL A 201 -17.14 6.66 14.07
CA VAL A 201 -18.04 7.18 15.11
C VAL A 201 -17.51 6.73 16.45
N ARG A 202 -17.64 7.58 17.49
CA ARG A 202 -17.28 7.14 18.84
C ARG A 202 -18.23 6.04 19.32
N LYS A 203 -17.69 5.01 19.96
CA LYS A 203 -18.46 3.81 20.38
C LYS A 203 -19.51 4.09 21.44
N ASP A 204 -19.29 5.14 22.24
CA ASP A 204 -20.18 5.62 23.30
C ASP A 204 -21.27 6.58 22.78
N GLN A 205 -21.24 7.00 21.51
CA GLN A 205 -22.18 7.98 20.98
C GLN A 205 -23.06 7.33 19.88
N PRO A 206 -24.36 7.17 20.13
CA PRO A 206 -25.25 6.53 19.16
C PRO A 206 -25.63 7.44 18.00
N LEU A 207 -25.86 6.84 16.84
CA LEU A 207 -26.71 7.44 15.81
C LEU A 207 -28.18 7.32 16.24
N VAL A 208 -28.99 8.38 16.14
CA VAL A 208 -30.40 8.33 16.57
C VAL A 208 -31.35 8.77 15.46
N PHE A 209 -32.33 7.95 15.16
CA PHE A 209 -33.52 8.32 14.38
C PHE A 209 -34.66 8.67 15.36
N HIS A 210 -35.32 9.80 15.15
CA HIS A 210 -36.30 10.33 16.08
C HIS A 210 -37.56 10.77 15.34
N TRP A 211 -38.71 10.25 15.79
CA TRP A 211 -40.04 10.63 15.34
C TRP A 211 -40.77 11.35 16.47
N PRO A 212 -41.00 12.67 16.35
CA PRO A 212 -41.67 13.44 17.38
C PRO A 212 -43.15 13.04 17.55
N ASP A 213 -43.80 12.66 16.46
CA ASP A 213 -45.27 12.48 16.40
C ASP A 213 -45.72 11.01 16.33
N VAL A 214 -44.78 10.06 16.29
CA VAL A 214 -45.10 8.62 16.23
C VAL A 214 -45.28 8.06 17.63
N ASN A 215 -46.51 7.62 17.92
CA ASN A 215 -46.84 6.91 19.15
C ASN A 215 -47.12 5.43 18.84
N LEU A 216 -46.32 4.54 19.40
CA LEU A 216 -46.52 3.09 19.27
C LEU A 216 -47.25 2.55 20.50
N ASP A 217 -48.21 1.67 20.29
CA ASP A 217 -48.81 0.91 21.38
C ASP A 217 -47.78 -0.05 22.02
N PRO A 218 -48.02 -0.54 23.25
CA PRO A 218 -47.06 -1.39 23.96
C PRO A 218 -46.65 -2.65 23.19
N GLN A 219 -47.57 -3.23 22.39
CA GLN A 219 -47.27 -4.41 21.60
C GLN A 219 -46.40 -4.06 20.38
N SER A 220 -46.73 -3.00 19.64
CA SER A 220 -45.89 -2.53 18.52
C SER A 220 -44.49 -2.12 18.96
N LEU A 221 -44.35 -1.54 20.16
CA LEU A 221 -43.04 -1.23 20.74
C LEU A 221 -42.26 -2.50 21.12
N ALA A 222 -42.93 -3.51 21.67
CA ALA A 222 -42.31 -4.80 21.97
C ALA A 222 -41.83 -5.50 20.68
N ASP A 223 -42.66 -5.51 19.64
CA ASP A 223 -42.33 -6.03 18.31
C ASP A 223 -41.11 -5.29 17.72
N LEU A 224 -41.07 -3.95 17.80
CA LEU A 224 -39.92 -3.17 17.35
C LEU A 224 -38.64 -3.52 18.13
N LYS A 225 -38.72 -3.65 19.46
CA LYS A 225 -37.57 -4.03 20.29
C LYS A 225 -37.06 -5.44 19.94
N LEU A 226 -37.97 -6.37 19.65
CA LEU A 226 -37.62 -7.72 19.21
C LEU A 226 -36.84 -7.69 17.89
N VAL A 227 -37.33 -6.96 16.88
CA VAL A 227 -36.65 -6.80 15.58
C VAL A 227 -35.28 -6.15 15.75
N LEU A 228 -35.20 -5.06 16.52
CA LEU A 228 -33.92 -4.37 16.77
C LEU A 228 -32.94 -5.24 17.55
N GLY A 229 -33.41 -6.09 18.46
CA GLY A 229 -32.61 -7.05 19.21
C GLY A 229 -31.95 -8.13 18.34
N ARG A 230 -32.53 -8.41 17.17
CA ARG A 230 -31.97 -9.32 16.15
C ARG A 230 -30.94 -8.67 15.25
N MET A 231 -30.83 -7.34 15.26
CA MET A 231 -29.93 -6.61 14.37
C MET A 231 -28.48 -6.69 14.88
N THR A 232 -27.62 -7.35 14.12
CA THR A 232 -26.19 -7.52 14.44
C THR A 232 -25.31 -6.47 13.76
N TYR A 233 -25.74 -5.93 12.62
CA TYR A 233 -25.07 -4.86 11.88
C TYR A 233 -26.07 -3.94 11.20
N PHE A 234 -25.65 -2.71 10.90
CA PHE A 234 -26.45 -1.74 10.14
C PHE A 234 -25.68 -1.24 8.93
N GLY A 235 -26.14 -1.58 7.72
CA GLY A 235 -25.40 -1.37 6.47
C GLY A 235 -24.69 -2.63 6.02
N ARG A 236 -23.36 -2.59 5.91
CA ARG A 236 -22.57 -3.82 5.66
C ARG A 236 -22.23 -4.57 6.94
N ALA A 237 -21.86 -5.84 6.79
CA ALA A 237 -21.53 -6.77 7.88
C ALA A 237 -20.36 -6.31 8.78
N GLU A 238 -19.52 -5.38 8.34
CA GLU A 238 -18.44 -4.78 9.13
C GLU A 238 -18.94 -3.71 10.13
N SER A 239 -20.17 -3.23 9.94
CA SER A 239 -20.80 -2.16 10.73
C SER A 239 -21.56 -2.72 11.93
N TRP A 240 -20.86 -3.46 12.79
CA TRP A 240 -21.49 -4.12 13.94
C TRP A 240 -22.17 -3.09 14.82
N CYS A 241 -23.44 -3.35 15.13
CA CYS A 241 -24.24 -2.39 15.88
C CYS A 241 -25.04 -3.06 16.99
N ARG A 242 -25.39 -2.26 17.99
CA ARG A 242 -26.46 -2.55 18.93
C ARG A 242 -27.55 -1.52 18.74
N ALA A 243 -28.74 -1.98 18.35
CA ALA A 243 -29.88 -1.11 18.11
C ALA A 243 -30.88 -1.19 19.27
N ASN A 244 -31.51 -0.06 19.62
CA ASN A 244 -32.51 -0.01 20.69
C ASN A 244 -33.59 1.04 20.41
N ALA A 245 -34.83 0.74 20.79
CA ALA A 245 -35.97 1.66 20.69
C ALA A 245 -36.43 2.13 22.07
N ARG A 246 -36.68 3.44 22.18
CA ARG A 246 -37.19 4.07 23.40
C ARG A 246 -38.31 5.05 23.06
N VAL A 247 -39.26 5.16 23.99
CA VAL A 247 -40.28 6.20 23.99
C VAL A 247 -39.79 7.27 24.95
N GLY A 248 -39.73 8.52 24.50
CA GLY A 248 -39.18 9.62 25.29
C GLY A 248 -38.61 10.73 24.41
N ASN A 249 -38.51 11.92 24.98
CA ASN A 249 -38.00 13.07 24.25
C ASN A 249 -36.48 13.00 24.10
N MET A 250 -35.94 13.62 23.04
CA MET A 250 -34.49 13.65 22.76
C MET A 250 -33.54 14.00 23.93
N PRO A 251 -33.85 14.92 24.87
CA PRO A 251 -32.96 15.20 26.00
C PRO A 251 -32.91 14.08 27.06
N GLU A 252 -33.79 13.08 27.00
CA GLU A 252 -33.88 11.98 27.99
C GLU A 252 -33.09 10.73 27.56
N LEU A 253 -32.45 10.77 26.39
CA LEU A 253 -31.64 9.66 25.88
C LEU A 253 -30.25 9.66 26.53
N PRO A 254 -29.80 8.53 27.12
CA PRO A 254 -28.45 8.42 27.65
C PRO A 254 -27.44 8.57 26.52
N ASP A 255 -26.27 9.12 26.88
CA ASP A 255 -25.13 9.34 25.97
C ASP A 255 -25.38 10.35 24.83
N VAL A 256 -26.56 10.98 24.81
CA VAL A 256 -26.94 12.02 23.84
C VAL A 256 -27.01 13.38 24.55
N VAL A 257 -26.14 14.31 24.16
CA VAL A 257 -26.12 15.69 24.65
C VAL A 257 -26.39 16.62 23.48
N ILE A 258 -27.54 17.30 23.51
CA ILE A 258 -28.03 18.15 22.40
C ILE A 258 -27.76 19.64 22.60
N GLU A 259 -27.50 20.08 23.83
CA GLU A 259 -27.31 21.49 24.20
C GLU A 259 -26.13 21.66 25.16
N GLY A 260 -25.55 22.87 25.18
CA GLY A 260 -24.45 23.24 26.08
C GLY A 260 -23.04 23.05 25.50
N THR A 261 -22.02 23.33 26.31
CA THR A 261 -20.59 23.28 25.91
C THR A 261 -20.10 21.86 25.64
N THR A 262 -20.81 20.85 26.16
CA THR A 262 -20.51 19.42 26.00
C THR A 262 -21.42 18.75 24.96
N GLN A 263 -22.01 19.52 24.03
CA GLN A 263 -22.86 18.98 22.97
C GLN A 263 -22.12 17.88 22.18
N THR A 264 -22.78 16.73 22.05
CA THR A 264 -22.26 15.56 21.34
C THR A 264 -23.05 15.23 20.08
N HIS A 265 -24.30 15.72 19.96
CA HIS A 265 -25.18 15.39 18.83
C HIS A 265 -25.79 16.65 18.20
N TRP A 266 -25.90 16.62 16.87
CA TRP A 266 -26.51 17.69 16.07
C TRP A 266 -27.72 17.19 15.29
N ARG A 267 -28.74 18.04 15.23
CA ARG A 267 -30.00 17.75 14.55
C ARG A 267 -29.83 17.85 13.03
N CYS A 268 -30.25 16.82 12.32
CA CYS A 268 -30.26 16.71 10.87
C CYS A 268 -31.72 16.52 10.41
N THR A 269 -32.26 17.49 9.67
CA THR A 269 -33.67 17.49 9.22
C THR A 269 -33.78 17.41 7.70
N CYS A 270 -34.90 16.85 7.25
CA CYS A 270 -35.30 16.80 5.85
C CYS A 270 -35.90 18.15 5.45
N ILE A 271 -35.31 18.84 4.47
CA ILE A 271 -35.73 20.19 4.07
C ILE A 271 -37.11 20.18 3.41
N GLU A 272 -37.42 19.15 2.64
CA GLU A 272 -38.72 19.01 1.99
C GLU A 272 -39.85 18.86 3.01
N ASP A 273 -39.56 18.30 4.19
CA ASP A 273 -40.56 18.04 5.22
C ASP A 273 -40.62 19.16 6.28
N THR A 274 -39.47 19.78 6.63
CA THR A 274 -39.38 20.80 7.68
C THR A 274 -39.21 22.24 7.18
N GLY A 275 -39.01 22.43 5.87
CA GLY A 275 -38.64 23.72 5.29
C GLY A 275 -37.15 24.04 5.43
N ARG A 276 -36.79 25.28 5.07
CA ARG A 276 -35.41 25.77 5.10
C ARG A 276 -34.90 25.90 6.54
N VAL A 277 -33.75 25.29 6.81
CA VAL A 277 -33.09 25.34 8.12
C VAL A 277 -32.34 26.67 8.29
N ASP A 278 -32.31 27.18 9.52
CA ASP A 278 -31.53 28.36 9.89
C ASP A 278 -30.03 28.17 9.60
N GLY A 279 -29.38 29.23 9.12
CA GLY A 279 -27.97 29.23 8.74
C GLY A 279 -27.71 29.22 7.22
N LYS A 280 -26.44 29.25 6.84
CA LYS A 280 -25.96 29.28 5.45
C LYS A 280 -25.45 27.91 5.03
N GLU A 281 -25.94 27.44 3.87
CA GLU A 281 -25.39 26.27 3.18
C GLU A 281 -23.87 26.44 2.95
N TYR A 282 -23.13 25.34 3.02
CA TYR A 282 -21.66 25.24 2.97
C TYR A 282 -20.92 25.81 4.18
N ARG A 283 -21.50 26.71 4.96
CA ARG A 283 -20.89 27.27 6.17
C ARG A 283 -21.35 26.56 7.43
N ASP A 284 -22.66 26.42 7.60
CA ASP A 284 -23.27 25.90 8.82
C ASP A 284 -23.76 24.45 8.61
N TYR A 285 -24.22 24.10 7.40
CA TYR A 285 -24.64 22.75 7.03
C TYR A 285 -24.29 22.41 5.57
N ASN A 286 -24.22 21.11 5.26
CA ASN A 286 -24.12 20.56 3.91
C ASN A 286 -25.46 19.92 3.51
N LEU A 287 -25.83 20.01 2.23
CA LEU A 287 -27.00 19.32 1.69
C LEU A 287 -26.62 17.92 1.21
N GLU A 288 -27.23 16.91 1.82
CA GLU A 288 -27.00 15.51 1.49
C GLU A 288 -28.29 14.87 0.97
N ARG A 289 -28.25 14.40 -0.29
CA ARG A 289 -29.39 13.74 -0.93
C ARG A 289 -29.50 12.29 -0.44
N ARG A 290 -30.64 11.88 0.10
CA ARG A 290 -30.89 10.54 0.65
C ARG A 290 -32.23 9.97 0.21
N LEU A 291 -32.37 8.65 0.31
CA LEU A 291 -33.64 7.96 0.05
C LEU A 291 -34.54 8.00 1.28
N ALA A 292 -35.80 8.37 1.07
CA ALA A 292 -36.87 8.30 2.06
C ALA A 292 -38.09 7.60 1.46
N PRO A 293 -38.98 7.00 2.25
CA PRO A 293 -40.25 6.50 1.74
C PRO A 293 -41.11 7.63 1.13
N CYS A 294 -41.90 7.27 0.12
CA CYS A 294 -42.94 8.13 -0.45
C CYS A 294 -44.14 8.24 0.49
N GLY A 295 -44.92 9.33 0.37
CA GLY A 295 -46.23 9.42 1.02
C GLY A 295 -47.25 8.47 0.37
N ASP A 296 -48.32 8.14 1.07
CA ASP A 296 -49.26 7.08 0.70
C ASP A 296 -49.84 7.21 -0.72
N LYS A 297 -50.22 8.43 -1.12
CA LYS A 297 -50.76 8.70 -2.45
C LYS A 297 -49.74 8.40 -3.55
N ASP A 298 -48.51 8.86 -3.35
CA ASP A 298 -47.42 8.68 -4.30
C ASP A 298 -46.94 7.22 -4.32
N LEU A 299 -46.92 6.56 -3.16
CA LEU A 299 -46.59 5.14 -3.03
C LEU A 299 -47.57 4.31 -3.87
N GLN A 300 -48.88 4.52 -3.70
CA GLN A 300 -49.90 3.76 -4.41
C GLN A 300 -49.84 3.99 -5.91
N ALA A 301 -49.61 5.23 -6.34
CA ALA A 301 -49.45 5.57 -7.75
C ALA A 301 -48.19 4.90 -8.36
N GLN A 302 -47.05 4.97 -7.68
CA GLN A 302 -45.81 4.34 -8.13
C GLN A 302 -45.92 2.81 -8.18
N VAL A 303 -46.52 2.20 -7.15
CA VAL A 303 -46.72 0.75 -7.07
C VAL A 303 -47.60 0.27 -8.21
N THR A 304 -48.72 0.94 -8.46
CA THR A 304 -49.67 0.58 -9.53
C THR A 304 -49.07 0.76 -10.94
N ASP A 305 -48.20 1.75 -11.14
CA ASP A 305 -47.60 2.00 -12.46
C ASP A 305 -46.33 1.17 -12.72
N LEU A 306 -45.42 1.13 -11.75
CA LEU A 306 -44.07 0.61 -11.93
C LEU A 306 -43.98 -0.89 -11.66
N LEU A 307 -44.61 -1.43 -10.60
CA LEU A 307 -44.51 -2.87 -10.32
C LEU A 307 -45.00 -3.72 -11.49
N PRO A 308 -46.10 -3.38 -12.19
CA PRO A 308 -46.51 -4.17 -13.34
C PRO A 308 -45.50 -4.19 -14.49
N ARG A 309 -44.65 -3.18 -14.61
CA ARG A 309 -43.62 -3.11 -15.67
C ARG A 309 -42.36 -3.91 -15.34
N THR A 310 -42.21 -4.36 -14.09
CA THR A 310 -41.07 -5.17 -13.64
C THR A 310 -41.19 -6.62 -14.12
N LYS A 311 -40.05 -7.26 -14.37
CA LYS A 311 -40.02 -8.69 -14.72
C LYS A 311 -40.36 -9.53 -13.47
N PRO A 312 -41.26 -10.52 -13.57
CA PRO A 312 -41.54 -11.41 -12.45
C PRO A 312 -40.30 -12.27 -12.14
N VAL A 313 -40.12 -12.61 -10.88
CA VAL A 313 -39.13 -13.63 -10.46
C VAL A 313 -39.57 -14.96 -11.10
N ALA A 314 -38.63 -15.72 -11.67
CA ALA A 314 -38.90 -16.91 -12.46
C ALA A 314 -39.71 -18.02 -11.73
N THR A 315 -39.88 -17.90 -10.42
CA THR A 315 -40.59 -18.84 -9.53
C THR A 315 -42.02 -18.42 -9.15
N GLU A 316 -42.50 -17.22 -9.50
CA GLU A 316 -43.84 -16.75 -9.09
C GLU A 316 -44.82 -16.61 -10.27
N ALA A 317 -46.04 -17.13 -10.10
CA ALA A 317 -47.12 -17.02 -11.07
C ALA A 317 -47.84 -15.67 -10.90
N ARG A 318 -47.34 -14.63 -11.56
CA ARG A 318 -47.97 -13.30 -11.49
C ARG A 318 -49.24 -13.24 -12.35
N PRO A 319 -50.35 -12.65 -11.84
CA PRO A 319 -51.54 -12.38 -12.66
C PRO A 319 -51.22 -11.47 -13.86
N PRO A 320 -52.07 -11.48 -14.91
CA PRO A 320 -51.96 -10.53 -16.02
C PRO A 320 -51.89 -9.08 -15.53
N ASP A 321 -51.15 -8.23 -16.24
CA ASP A 321 -50.85 -6.85 -15.80
C ASP A 321 -52.10 -6.00 -15.50
N ALA A 322 -53.20 -6.24 -16.20
CA ALA A 322 -54.48 -5.55 -15.97
C ALA A 322 -55.05 -5.92 -14.59
N ASP A 323 -55.18 -7.22 -14.32
CA ASP A 323 -55.71 -7.76 -13.06
C ASP A 323 -54.78 -7.42 -11.89
N PHE A 324 -53.47 -7.47 -12.13
CA PHE A 324 -52.48 -7.10 -11.12
C PHE A 324 -52.56 -5.63 -10.74
N ARG A 325 -52.80 -4.72 -11.69
CA ARG A 325 -53.05 -3.30 -11.40
C ARG A 325 -54.30 -3.08 -10.56
N GLU A 326 -55.37 -3.83 -10.83
CA GLU A 326 -56.59 -3.72 -10.03
C GLU A 326 -56.39 -4.23 -8.60
N LEU A 327 -55.66 -5.34 -8.44
CA LEU A 327 -55.29 -5.89 -7.14
C LEU A 327 -54.47 -4.89 -6.32
N LEU A 328 -53.44 -4.30 -6.93
CA LEU A 328 -52.59 -3.31 -6.26
C LEU A 328 -53.39 -2.08 -5.84
N LYS A 329 -54.36 -1.61 -6.65
CA LYS A 329 -55.23 -0.47 -6.27
C LYS A 329 -56.05 -0.74 -5.00
N GLY A 330 -56.48 -1.99 -4.80
CA GLY A 330 -57.22 -2.41 -3.60
C GLY A 330 -56.33 -2.71 -2.38
N GLU A 331 -55.02 -2.80 -2.55
CA GLU A 331 -54.07 -3.13 -1.50
C GLU A 331 -53.84 -1.94 -0.54
N PRO A 332 -53.85 -2.16 0.79
CA PRO A 332 -53.50 -1.12 1.76
C PRO A 332 -52.06 -0.63 1.57
N ALA A 333 -51.82 0.68 1.71
CA ALA A 333 -50.49 1.30 1.56
C ALA A 333 -49.38 0.62 2.38
N ARG A 334 -49.70 0.11 3.57
CA ARG A 334 -48.77 -0.65 4.44
C ARG A 334 -48.24 -1.95 3.81
N TYR A 335 -49.05 -2.63 3.00
CA TYR A 335 -48.63 -3.85 2.30
C TYR A 335 -47.90 -3.49 1.00
N SER A 336 -48.35 -2.46 0.29
CA SER A 336 -47.63 -1.88 -0.86
C SER A 336 -46.19 -1.49 -0.48
N LEU A 337 -46.01 -0.81 0.67
CA LEU A 337 -44.69 -0.45 1.20
C LEU A 337 -43.84 -1.69 1.51
N LEU A 338 -44.42 -2.69 2.17
CA LEU A 338 -43.71 -3.92 2.51
C LEU A 338 -43.27 -4.68 1.25
N ARG A 339 -44.12 -4.74 0.21
CA ARG A 339 -43.78 -5.33 -1.10
C ARG A 339 -42.57 -4.60 -1.73
N CYS A 340 -42.53 -3.28 -1.66
CA CYS A 340 -41.39 -2.48 -2.14
C CYS A 340 -40.11 -2.72 -1.32
N LEU A 341 -40.20 -2.89 0.00
CA LEU A 341 -39.03 -3.09 0.88
C LEU A 341 -38.40 -4.48 0.73
N LEU A 342 -39.22 -5.50 0.44
CA LEU A 342 -38.80 -6.88 0.21
C LEU A 342 -38.08 -7.07 -1.14
N ARG A 343 -38.38 -6.22 -2.11
CA ARG A 343 -37.76 -6.26 -3.43
C ARG A 343 -36.24 -6.07 -3.35
N GLU A 344 -35.51 -6.85 -4.15
CA GLU A 344 -34.06 -6.76 -4.20
C GLU A 344 -33.59 -5.56 -5.01
N SER A 345 -32.57 -4.86 -4.51
CA SER A 345 -31.97 -3.74 -5.22
C SER A 345 -31.38 -4.12 -6.59
N GLY A 346 -30.90 -5.36 -6.72
CA GLY A 346 -30.41 -5.89 -7.99
C GLY A 346 -31.50 -5.96 -9.07
N GLU A 347 -32.76 -6.16 -8.68
CA GLU A 347 -33.90 -6.16 -9.61
C GLU A 347 -34.25 -4.75 -10.07
N ASP A 348 -34.27 -3.78 -9.15
CA ASP A 348 -34.48 -2.37 -9.49
C ASP A 348 -33.43 -1.87 -10.50
N PHE A 349 -32.16 -2.29 -10.34
CA PHE A 349 -31.10 -1.97 -11.30
C PHE A 349 -31.32 -2.65 -12.66
N LYS A 350 -31.72 -3.93 -12.68
CA LYS A 350 -32.01 -4.66 -13.93
C LYS A 350 -33.17 -4.06 -14.70
N ASP A 351 -34.17 -3.54 -13.99
CA ASP A 351 -35.33 -2.86 -14.56
C ASP A 351 -35.06 -1.37 -14.88
N GLY A 352 -33.82 -0.90 -14.69
CA GLY A 352 -33.38 0.43 -15.10
C GLY A 352 -33.92 1.57 -14.23
N LEU A 353 -34.34 1.28 -13.00
CA LEU A 353 -34.88 2.27 -12.09
C LEU A 353 -33.77 3.13 -11.47
N ASP A 354 -34.02 4.44 -11.37
CA ASP A 354 -33.10 5.42 -10.77
C ASP A 354 -33.08 5.33 -9.24
N ARG A 355 -34.13 4.79 -8.64
CA ARG A 355 -34.33 4.55 -7.20
C ARG A 355 -35.27 3.36 -6.98
N PRO A 356 -35.28 2.76 -5.79
CA PRO A 356 -36.26 1.72 -5.43
C PRO A 356 -37.70 2.23 -5.56
N ILE A 357 -38.61 1.36 -6.00
CA ILE A 357 -40.05 1.66 -6.04
C ILE A 357 -40.54 2.00 -4.62
N GLY A 358 -41.38 3.03 -4.48
CA GLY A 358 -41.92 3.44 -3.18
C GLY A 358 -40.97 4.31 -2.35
N SER A 359 -39.77 4.60 -2.85
CA SER A 359 -38.83 5.56 -2.27
C SER A 359 -38.80 6.87 -3.06
N ARG A 360 -38.38 7.98 -2.44
CA ARG A 360 -38.13 9.30 -3.01
C ARG A 360 -36.82 9.89 -2.56
N TRP A 361 -36.29 10.78 -3.39
CA TRP A 361 -35.12 11.57 -3.07
C TRP A 361 -35.51 12.76 -2.21
N VAL A 362 -34.79 12.93 -1.10
CA VAL A 362 -34.94 14.07 -0.17
C VAL A 362 -33.58 14.63 0.18
N HIS A 363 -33.54 15.89 0.63
CA HIS A 363 -32.33 16.57 1.04
C HIS A 363 -32.31 16.75 2.55
N PHE A 364 -31.27 16.19 3.17
CA PHE A 364 -30.99 16.42 4.58
C PHE A 364 -30.00 17.56 4.74
N ALA A 365 -30.32 18.51 5.63
CA ALA A 365 -29.39 19.52 6.09
C ALA A 365 -28.48 18.92 7.18
N VAL A 366 -27.25 18.59 6.82
CA VAL A 366 -26.27 17.96 7.72
C VAL A 366 -25.38 19.02 8.34
N PRO A 367 -25.44 19.26 9.67
CA PRO A 367 -24.65 20.29 10.31
C PRO A 367 -23.15 20.03 10.15
N ARG A 368 -22.37 21.06 9.75
CA ARG A 368 -20.92 20.90 9.54
C ARG A 368 -20.15 20.61 10.83
N ALA A 369 -20.70 21.00 11.98
CA ALA A 369 -20.15 20.72 13.30
C ALA A 369 -19.98 19.21 13.57
N VAL A 370 -20.76 18.37 12.89
CA VAL A 370 -20.62 16.90 12.93
C VAL A 370 -19.26 16.45 12.40
N PHE A 371 -18.67 17.18 11.45
CA PHE A 371 -17.36 16.86 10.85
C PHE A 371 -16.18 17.59 11.51
N ASP A 372 -16.45 18.42 12.53
CA ASP A 372 -15.43 19.22 13.21
C ASP A 372 -14.75 18.41 14.31
N ILE A 373 -13.86 17.51 13.89
CA ILE A 373 -13.03 16.71 14.79
C ILE A 373 -11.65 17.35 14.89
N PRO A 374 -11.10 17.55 16.10
CA PRO A 374 -9.72 17.99 16.25
C PRO A 374 -8.79 16.97 15.58
N CYS A 375 -8.14 17.35 14.48
CA CYS A 375 -7.05 16.56 13.92
C CYS A 375 -5.88 16.64 14.90
N PRO A 376 -5.45 15.54 15.55
CA PRO A 376 -4.21 15.57 16.31
C PRO A 376 -3.09 15.96 15.34
N GLY A 377 -2.51 17.14 15.55
CA GLY A 377 -1.35 17.56 14.78
C GLY A 377 -0.22 16.54 14.96
N PRO A 378 0.66 16.35 13.97
CA PRO A 378 1.82 15.48 14.14
C PRO A 378 2.56 15.91 15.40
N GLN A 379 2.60 15.05 16.42
CA GLN A 379 3.41 15.30 17.60
C GLN A 379 4.86 15.34 17.16
N VAL A 380 5.38 16.56 16.97
CA VAL A 380 6.82 16.78 16.82
C VAL A 380 7.43 16.42 18.16
N ARG A 381 7.89 15.16 18.31
CA ARG A 381 8.70 14.79 19.46
C ARG A 381 9.91 15.72 19.47
N SER A 382 9.99 16.61 20.46
CA SER A 382 11.20 17.39 20.71
C SER A 382 12.29 16.42 21.18
N ARG A 383 13.05 15.87 20.23
CA ARG A 383 14.32 15.22 20.58
C ARG A 383 15.23 16.28 21.17
N THR A 384 15.92 15.92 22.25
CA THR A 384 17.03 16.71 22.81
C THR A 384 18.00 17.09 21.69
N PRO A 385 18.60 18.29 21.71
CA PRO A 385 19.61 18.68 20.74
C PRO A 385 20.84 17.81 20.94
N GLU A 386 20.84 16.63 20.32
CA GLU A 386 22.05 15.84 20.13
C GLU A 386 22.96 16.66 19.20
N SER A 387 24.19 16.91 19.64
CA SER A 387 25.21 17.51 18.80
C SER A 387 25.44 16.60 17.59
N VAL A 388 24.89 16.92 16.43
CA VAL A 388 25.09 16.14 15.20
C VAL A 388 26.31 16.68 14.48
N ASN A 389 27.30 15.83 14.22
CA ASN A 389 28.47 16.17 13.42
C ASN A 389 28.66 15.23 12.21
N LEU A 390 27.80 14.23 12.06
CA LEU A 390 27.81 13.26 10.99
C LEU A 390 26.41 12.98 10.45
N VAL A 391 26.29 13.01 9.13
CA VAL A 391 25.10 12.56 8.37
C VAL A 391 25.55 11.66 7.22
N VAL A 392 24.92 10.51 7.06
CA VAL A 392 25.21 9.57 5.96
C VAL A 392 23.97 9.35 5.12
N TYR A 393 24.13 9.44 3.80
CA TYR A 393 23.09 9.23 2.81
C TYR A 393 23.36 8.00 1.97
N ALA A 394 22.31 7.23 1.70
CA ALA A 394 22.27 6.27 0.59
C ALA A 394 21.66 6.95 -0.65
N LEU A 395 22.21 6.63 -1.82
CA LEU A 395 21.79 7.12 -3.12
C LEU A 395 20.97 6.07 -3.86
N ASN A 396 19.93 6.52 -4.56
CA ASN A 396 19.18 5.73 -5.51
C ASN A 396 18.73 6.62 -6.67
N THR A 397 18.25 6.07 -7.78
CA THR A 397 17.61 6.86 -8.84
C THR A 397 16.10 6.69 -8.80
N ALA A 398 15.37 7.69 -9.32
CA ALA A 398 13.91 7.64 -9.43
C ALA A 398 13.38 6.67 -10.51
N THR A 399 14.11 5.60 -10.83
CA THR A 399 13.81 4.62 -11.89
C THR A 399 13.57 3.23 -11.30
N VAL A 400 12.49 2.57 -11.73
CA VAL A 400 12.03 1.29 -11.14
C VAL A 400 12.81 0.07 -11.66
N HIS A 401 13.48 0.19 -12.81
CA HIS A 401 13.99 -0.98 -13.56
C HIS A 401 15.51 -1.12 -13.64
N CYS A 402 16.28 -0.09 -13.31
CA CYS A 402 17.75 -0.11 -13.21
C CYS A 402 18.19 1.15 -12.45
N PRO A 403 18.87 1.04 -11.29
CA PRO A 403 19.56 2.16 -10.67
C PRO A 403 20.63 2.69 -11.63
N VAL A 404 20.58 3.97 -11.99
CA VAL A 404 21.62 4.61 -12.82
C VAL A 404 22.41 5.56 -11.94
N LEU A 405 23.19 4.98 -11.01
CA LEU A 405 23.99 5.75 -10.07
C LEU A 405 25.09 6.54 -10.80
N PRO A 406 25.55 7.68 -10.26
CA PRO A 406 26.61 8.46 -10.88
C PRO A 406 27.93 7.68 -10.85
N PRO A 407 28.75 7.69 -11.90
CA PRO A 407 30.08 7.07 -11.85
C PRO A 407 30.97 7.75 -10.81
N LEU A 408 31.95 7.01 -10.28
CA LEU A 408 32.94 7.53 -9.32
C LEU A 408 33.67 8.80 -9.82
N THR A 409 33.79 8.98 -11.14
CA THR A 409 34.36 10.19 -11.76
C THR A 409 33.54 11.46 -11.49
N ASP A 410 32.26 11.34 -11.18
CA ASP A 410 31.37 12.46 -10.84
C ASP A 410 31.46 12.87 -9.35
N THR A 411 32.37 12.29 -8.55
CA THR A 411 32.53 12.57 -7.10
C THR A 411 32.56 14.08 -6.78
N LEU A 412 33.34 14.88 -7.52
CA LEU A 412 33.38 16.34 -7.30
C LEU A 412 32.04 17.01 -7.59
N PHE A 413 31.41 16.59 -8.69
CA PHE A 413 30.15 17.17 -9.13
C PHE A 413 29.02 16.84 -8.17
N VAL A 414 28.92 15.57 -7.74
CA VAL A 414 27.93 15.11 -6.76
C VAL A 414 28.13 15.82 -5.42
N ALA A 415 29.36 15.93 -4.93
CA ALA A 415 29.67 16.65 -3.69
C ALA A 415 29.24 18.12 -3.73
N ASP A 416 29.57 18.86 -4.79
CA ASP A 416 29.19 20.27 -4.93
C ASP A 416 27.67 20.45 -5.09
N ARG A 417 27.00 19.51 -5.76
CA ARG A 417 25.53 19.51 -5.89
C ARG A 417 24.83 19.25 -4.56
N PHE A 418 25.31 18.29 -3.78
CA PHE A 418 24.82 18.04 -2.43
C PHE A 418 24.95 19.29 -1.56
N ARG A 419 26.15 19.87 -1.49
CA ARG A 419 26.43 21.08 -0.72
C ARG A 419 25.52 22.23 -1.14
N SER A 420 25.41 22.49 -2.44
CA SER A 420 24.57 23.57 -2.98
C SER A 420 23.09 23.38 -2.66
N ALA A 421 22.58 22.14 -2.71
CA ALA A 421 21.19 21.84 -2.40
C ALA A 421 20.87 22.02 -0.91
N VAL A 422 21.77 21.57 -0.02
CA VAL A 422 21.62 21.79 1.42
C VAL A 422 21.67 23.28 1.75
N MET A 423 22.59 24.04 1.15
CA MET A 423 22.63 25.50 1.33
C MET A 423 21.33 26.19 0.89
N ALA A 424 20.76 25.77 -0.25
CA ALA A 424 19.50 26.31 -0.74
C ALA A 424 18.31 26.00 0.19
N LEU A 425 18.29 24.81 0.80
CA LEU A 425 17.26 24.40 1.76
C LEU A 425 17.41 25.08 3.12
N ALA A 426 18.65 25.31 3.57
CA ALA A 426 18.95 25.97 4.84
C ALA A 426 18.62 27.47 4.84
N ARG A 427 18.59 28.11 3.66
CA ARG A 427 18.42 29.57 3.42
C ARG A 427 19.55 30.44 3.98
N HIS A 428 19.93 30.23 5.24
CA HIS A 428 21.03 30.87 5.94
C HIS A 428 22.02 29.79 6.42
N PRO A 429 22.87 29.26 5.51
CA PRO A 429 23.83 28.23 5.87
C PRO A 429 24.88 28.81 6.83
N GLY A 430 25.17 28.10 7.91
CA GLY A 430 26.18 28.48 8.88
C GLY A 430 27.59 28.22 8.34
N ARG A 431 28.57 28.46 9.22
CA ARG A 431 30.01 28.27 8.92
C ARG A 431 30.32 26.83 8.51
N ALA A 432 29.67 25.86 9.15
CA ALA A 432 29.85 24.44 8.91
C ALA A 432 29.46 24.04 7.48
N VAL A 433 28.29 24.45 6.99
CA VAL A 433 27.81 24.05 5.65
C VAL A 433 28.40 24.93 4.53
N SER A 434 28.56 26.23 4.77
CA SER A 434 28.99 27.18 3.72
C SER A 434 30.50 27.23 3.51
N GLY A 435 31.30 26.92 4.54
CA GLY A 435 32.75 27.11 4.51
C GLY A 435 33.20 28.58 4.49
N HIS A 436 32.30 29.52 4.77
CA HIS A 436 32.58 30.96 4.80
C HIS A 436 32.21 31.55 6.17
N GLU A 437 32.96 32.57 6.58
CA GLU A 437 32.63 33.40 7.73
C GLU A 437 31.44 34.33 7.40
N MET A 438 30.82 34.96 8.41
CA MET A 438 29.64 35.82 8.20
C MET A 438 29.90 37.02 7.26
N ASN A 439 31.16 37.41 7.08
CA ASN A 439 31.58 38.48 6.15
C ASN A 439 31.81 37.98 4.71
N GLY A 440 31.58 36.69 4.43
CA GLY A 440 31.77 36.09 3.10
C GLY A 440 33.21 35.68 2.79
N GLU A 441 34.15 35.83 3.73
CA GLU A 441 35.52 35.35 3.56
C GLU A 441 35.61 33.83 3.78
N PRO A 442 36.45 33.09 3.03
CA PRO A 442 36.66 31.67 3.26
C PRO A 442 37.17 31.39 4.68
N CYS A 443 36.64 30.33 5.31
CA CYS A 443 37.08 29.91 6.63
C CYS A 443 38.58 29.58 6.62
N ARG A 444 39.33 30.19 7.56
CA ARG A 444 40.78 29.93 7.70
C ARG A 444 41.08 28.58 8.36
N ASN A 445 40.12 28.05 9.11
CA ASN A 445 40.20 26.74 9.75
C ASN A 445 39.35 25.74 8.97
N HIS A 446 39.81 24.49 8.86
CA HIS A 446 39.11 23.38 8.18
C HIS A 446 37.94 22.83 9.02
N ASP A 447 37.17 23.72 9.65
CA ASP A 447 36.06 23.38 10.57
C ASP A 447 34.73 23.18 9.83
N HIS A 448 34.73 23.28 8.50
CA HIS A 448 33.54 23.14 7.67
C HIS A 448 33.31 21.69 7.22
N ALA A 449 32.14 21.45 6.67
CA ALA A 449 31.65 20.14 6.30
C ALA A 449 32.43 19.57 5.11
N PHE A 450 32.91 18.35 5.31
CA PHE A 450 33.39 17.49 4.26
C PHE A 450 32.23 16.72 3.65
N TRP A 451 32.20 16.68 2.31
CA TRP A 451 31.18 16.00 1.53
C TRP A 451 31.88 14.87 0.77
N TRP A 452 31.72 13.64 1.23
CA TRP A 452 32.40 12.45 0.74
C TRP A 452 31.45 11.49 0.04
N PRO A 453 31.24 11.61 -1.28
CA PRO A 453 30.68 10.53 -2.06
C PRO A 453 31.62 9.33 -2.07
N THR A 454 31.07 8.16 -1.81
CA THR A 454 31.79 6.89 -1.76
C THR A 454 31.06 5.85 -2.59
N ASP A 455 31.85 4.86 -3.01
CA ASP A 455 31.43 3.63 -3.65
C ASP A 455 31.75 2.53 -2.63
N GLU A 456 30.75 2.13 -1.83
CA GLU A 456 30.92 1.14 -0.76
C GLU A 456 30.91 -0.30 -1.30
N ASP A 457 30.16 -0.58 -2.36
CA ASP A 457 30.11 -1.91 -2.99
C ASP A 457 31.20 -2.18 -4.06
N ASN A 458 31.93 -1.14 -4.46
CA ASN A 458 33.03 -1.14 -5.43
C ASN A 458 32.62 -1.48 -6.87
N ASP A 459 31.39 -1.17 -7.26
CA ASP A 459 30.91 -1.37 -8.64
C ASP A 459 31.41 -0.27 -9.61
N GLY A 460 32.00 0.81 -9.10
CA GLY A 460 32.48 1.98 -9.84
C GLY A 460 31.46 3.13 -9.90
N LEU A 461 30.34 3.01 -9.20
CA LEU A 461 29.28 4.00 -9.07
C LEU A 461 29.18 4.50 -7.62
N LEU A 462 28.70 5.73 -7.46
CA LEU A 462 28.52 6.35 -6.15
C LEU A 462 27.20 5.89 -5.56
N ASP A 463 27.26 5.19 -4.42
CA ASP A 463 26.12 4.64 -3.69
C ASP A 463 25.84 5.39 -2.38
N HIS A 464 26.85 6.04 -1.79
CA HIS A 464 26.73 6.75 -0.52
C HIS A 464 27.33 8.15 -0.56
N VAL A 465 26.83 9.03 0.30
CA VAL A 465 27.44 10.35 0.58
C VAL A 465 27.50 10.57 2.07
N THR A 466 28.72 10.72 2.58
CA THR A 466 28.97 11.06 3.97
C THR A 466 29.24 12.55 4.13
N VAL A 467 28.53 13.20 5.06
CA VAL A 467 28.65 14.62 5.39
C VAL A 467 29.15 14.74 6.83
N TYR A 468 30.35 15.27 7.00
CA TYR A 468 31.01 15.34 8.31
C TYR A 468 31.59 16.73 8.58
N ALA A 469 31.30 17.32 9.73
CA ALA A 469 31.87 18.60 10.15
C ALA A 469 32.35 18.52 11.60
N ARG A 470 33.64 18.77 11.85
CA ARG A 470 34.21 18.66 13.20
C ARG A 470 33.51 19.56 14.23
N ALA A 471 33.10 20.75 13.82
CA ALA A 471 32.40 21.71 14.67
C ALA A 471 30.92 21.35 14.94
N GLY A 472 30.38 20.34 14.25
CA GLY A 472 28.96 19.99 14.29
C GLY A 472 28.10 20.86 13.37
N PHE A 473 26.82 20.51 13.31
CA PHE A 473 25.80 21.18 12.50
C PHE A 473 24.76 21.86 13.40
N GLU A 474 24.27 23.01 12.94
CA GLU A 474 23.17 23.71 13.61
C GLU A 474 21.83 23.03 13.31
N ARG A 475 20.81 23.29 14.16
CA ARG A 475 19.52 22.59 14.08
C ARG A 475 18.81 22.77 12.74
N HIS A 476 18.83 23.99 12.18
CA HIS A 476 18.21 24.27 10.89
C HIS A 476 18.99 23.64 9.72
N GLU A 477 20.30 23.45 9.86
CA GLU A 477 21.13 22.75 8.88
C GLU A 477 20.81 21.25 8.87
N ILE A 478 20.63 20.65 10.05
CA ILE A 478 20.18 19.26 10.19
C ILE A 478 18.78 19.08 9.58
N ASP A 479 17.87 20.01 9.83
CA ASP A 479 16.53 19.98 9.24
C ASP A 479 16.59 20.14 7.70
N ALA A 480 17.47 21.00 7.18
CA ALA A 480 17.69 21.13 5.74
C ALA A 480 18.23 19.83 5.13
N MET A 481 19.21 19.20 5.79
CA MET A 481 19.75 17.90 5.43
C MET A 481 18.68 16.79 5.45
N ARG A 482 17.79 16.77 6.45
CA ARG A 482 16.67 15.80 6.51
C ARG A 482 15.60 16.05 5.45
N ARG A 483 15.40 17.30 5.04
CA ARG A 483 14.44 17.67 3.98
C ARG A 483 14.97 17.39 2.58
N LEU A 484 16.28 17.22 2.42
CA LEU A 484 16.88 16.84 1.16
C LEU A 484 16.52 15.39 0.86
N THR A 485 15.59 15.19 -0.08
CA THR A 485 15.15 13.87 -0.55
C THR A 485 15.52 13.61 -2.01
N ARG A 486 15.90 14.66 -2.75
CA ARG A 486 16.13 14.59 -4.18
C ARG A 486 17.21 15.58 -4.65
N LEU A 487 18.08 15.12 -5.55
CA LEU A 487 19.08 15.93 -6.24
C LEU A 487 18.94 15.80 -7.75
N ARG A 488 18.95 16.95 -8.44
CA ARG A 488 18.89 17.00 -9.90
C ARG A 488 20.24 16.69 -10.53
N GLN A 489 20.26 15.75 -11.47
CA GLN A 489 21.44 15.45 -12.30
C GLN A 489 21.42 16.24 -13.61
N ARG A 490 22.58 16.37 -14.27
CA ARG A 490 22.72 17.01 -15.60
C ARG A 490 22.70 15.95 -16.71
N GLY A 491 22.52 16.41 -17.96
CA GLY A 491 22.66 15.56 -19.14
C GLY A 491 21.51 14.56 -19.35
N GLY A 492 20.30 14.90 -18.90
CA GLY A 492 19.11 14.04 -19.05
C GLY A 492 19.09 12.81 -18.14
N ARG A 493 20.06 12.66 -17.23
CA ARG A 493 20.05 11.61 -16.21
C ARG A 493 18.88 11.81 -15.22
N PRO A 494 18.27 10.73 -14.71
CA PRO A 494 17.19 10.81 -13.73
C PRO A 494 17.65 11.54 -12.46
N ASP A 495 16.71 12.04 -11.67
CA ASP A 495 17.05 12.64 -10.37
C ASP A 495 17.53 11.57 -9.38
N LEU A 496 18.55 11.90 -8.59
CA LEU A 496 19.00 11.07 -7.47
C LEU A 496 18.03 11.24 -6.31
N LEU A 497 17.50 10.14 -5.82
CA LEU A 497 16.83 10.04 -4.54
C LEU A 497 17.90 9.86 -3.47
N VAL A 498 17.84 10.67 -2.42
CA VAL A 498 18.84 10.64 -1.34
C VAL A 498 18.12 10.39 -0.03
N THR A 499 18.57 9.38 0.70
CA THR A 499 17.92 8.94 1.94
C THR A 499 18.93 9.01 3.07
N PRO A 500 18.72 9.84 4.11
CA PRO A 500 19.59 9.84 5.28
C PRO A 500 19.43 8.51 6.02
N ILE A 501 20.48 7.69 6.03
CA ILE A 501 20.53 6.40 6.73
C ILE A 501 21.11 6.53 8.14
N TYR A 502 21.86 7.61 8.40
CA TYR A 502 22.40 7.92 9.72
C TYR A 502 22.45 9.44 9.96
N VAL A 503 22.07 9.87 11.16
CA VAL A 503 22.16 11.26 11.63
C VAL A 503 22.54 11.21 13.11
N GLY A 504 23.76 11.62 13.47
CA GLY A 504 24.23 11.53 14.84
C GLY A 504 25.65 12.04 15.04
N ARG A 505 26.32 11.53 16.08
CA ARG A 505 27.75 11.79 16.31
C ARG A 505 28.61 10.79 15.55
N ASP A 506 29.79 11.22 15.14
CA ASP A 506 30.81 10.38 14.52
C ASP A 506 31.29 9.26 15.46
N CYS A 507 31.42 9.54 16.75
CA CYS A 507 31.76 8.52 17.77
C CYS A 507 30.69 7.44 17.92
N ASP A 508 29.44 7.71 17.53
CA ASP A 508 28.31 6.79 17.68
C ASP A 508 28.04 5.98 16.40
N TYR A 509 28.79 6.24 15.32
CA TYR A 509 28.61 5.58 14.02
C TYR A 509 29.40 4.27 13.97
N GLN A 510 28.71 3.13 14.04
CA GLN A 510 29.30 1.80 14.15
C GLN A 510 30.38 1.48 13.12
N LEU A 511 30.24 1.96 11.88
CA LEU A 511 31.25 1.75 10.82
C LEU A 511 32.57 2.52 11.06
N TRP A 512 32.54 3.55 11.90
CA TRP A 512 33.74 4.29 12.33
C TRP A 512 34.15 3.96 13.77
N GLN A 513 33.32 3.21 14.50
CA GLN A 513 33.65 2.70 15.82
C GLN A 513 34.64 1.54 15.69
N SER A 514 35.59 1.52 16.61
CA SER A 514 36.30 0.30 16.94
C SER A 514 35.32 -0.63 17.65
N SER A 515 35.07 -1.82 17.09
CA SER A 515 34.63 -2.97 17.89
C SER A 515 35.60 -3.12 19.07
N SER A 516 35.14 -3.69 20.18
CA SER A 516 35.80 -3.78 21.49
C SER A 516 37.26 -4.30 21.51
N ASN A 517 37.83 -4.69 20.36
CA ASN A 517 39.23 -5.10 20.16
C ASN A 517 40.10 -4.11 19.35
N GLY A 518 39.72 -2.83 19.21
CA GLY A 518 40.67 -1.78 18.81
C GLY A 518 41.21 -1.85 17.37
N GLU A 519 40.33 -1.98 16.38
CA GLU A 519 40.72 -1.91 14.97
C GLU A 519 40.81 -0.47 14.46
N CYS A 520 41.99 0.11 14.65
CA CYS A 520 42.47 1.24 13.89
C CYS A 520 43.25 0.72 12.67
N SER A 521 43.18 1.42 11.53
CA SER A 521 43.97 1.06 10.34
C SER A 521 45.32 1.78 10.35
N LYS A 522 46.39 1.09 9.96
CA LYS A 522 47.68 1.72 9.65
C LYS A 522 47.73 2.13 8.17
N LEU A 523 46.99 1.42 7.32
CA LEU A 523 47.05 1.58 5.87
C LEU A 523 45.84 2.34 5.30
N PHE A 524 46.10 3.42 4.56
CA PHE A 524 45.11 4.19 3.80
C PHE A 524 45.52 4.32 2.34
N VAL A 525 44.55 4.24 1.44
CA VAL A 525 44.78 4.39 0.00
C VAL A 525 43.87 5.45 -0.58
N SER A 526 44.33 6.13 -1.63
CA SER A 526 43.49 7.05 -2.39
C SER A 526 42.36 6.29 -3.09
N ALA A 527 41.10 6.58 -2.78
CA ALA A 527 39.92 6.10 -3.53
C ALA A 527 39.77 6.80 -4.88
N THR A 528 40.28 8.03 -4.99
CA THR A 528 40.22 8.85 -6.21
C THR A 528 41.64 9.25 -6.64
N PRO A 529 42.03 9.09 -7.91
CA PRO A 529 43.36 9.45 -8.38
C PRO A 529 43.59 10.96 -8.44
N TYR A 530 44.85 11.37 -8.33
CA TYR A 530 45.32 12.76 -8.34
C TYR A 530 46.15 13.06 -9.60
N PHE A 531 45.94 14.25 -10.17
CA PHE A 531 46.72 14.78 -11.29
C PHE A 531 47.52 16.01 -10.85
N CYS A 532 48.85 15.93 -10.96
CA CYS A 532 49.75 17.02 -10.59
C CYS A 532 49.61 18.21 -11.57
N PRO A 533 49.18 19.40 -11.14
CA PRO A 533 49.11 20.59 -11.98
C PRO A 533 50.47 20.94 -12.59
N VAL A 534 50.47 21.43 -13.84
CA VAL A 534 51.68 21.79 -14.57
C VAL A 534 52.53 22.83 -13.82
N SER A 535 51.91 23.73 -13.06
CA SER A 535 52.60 24.74 -12.22
C SER A 535 53.39 24.15 -11.04
N LEU A 536 53.04 22.96 -10.57
CA LEU A 536 53.80 22.20 -9.56
C LEU A 536 54.83 21.27 -10.22
N SER A 537 54.67 20.94 -11.50
CA SER A 537 55.64 20.13 -12.26
C SER A 537 56.88 20.93 -12.71
N ARG A 538 56.77 22.25 -12.86
CA ARG A 538 57.89 23.15 -13.23
C ARG A 538 58.27 24.00 -12.01
N GLY A 539 59.34 23.59 -11.33
CA GLY A 539 59.91 24.40 -10.24
C GLY A 539 60.25 25.81 -10.73
N ARG A 540 60.10 26.81 -9.85
CA ARG A 540 60.24 28.24 -10.18
C ARG A 540 61.64 28.64 -10.67
N ASN A 541 62.63 27.73 -10.58
CA ASN A 541 63.96 27.81 -11.18
C ASN A 541 64.51 26.37 -11.33
N SER A 542 64.63 25.83 -12.55
CA SER A 542 65.65 24.85 -13.01
C SER A 542 65.18 24.03 -14.21
N ARG A 543 66.11 23.78 -15.15
CA ARG A 543 65.99 22.96 -16.38
C ARG A 543 65.83 21.44 -16.12
N SER A 544 65.29 21.02 -14.97
CA SER A 544 65.09 19.60 -14.65
C SER A 544 63.63 19.19 -14.81
N SER A 545 63.35 18.28 -15.75
CA SER A 545 62.04 17.64 -15.99
C SER A 545 61.62 16.65 -14.89
N ARG A 546 61.92 16.92 -13.61
CA ARG A 546 61.50 16.08 -12.48
C ARG A 546 60.33 16.75 -11.75
N PRO A 547 59.16 16.10 -11.63
CA PRO A 547 58.00 16.67 -10.94
C PRO A 547 58.33 16.93 -9.45
N HIS A 548 57.86 18.05 -8.89
CA HIS A 548 58.01 18.28 -7.44
C HIS A 548 57.26 17.22 -6.63
N SER A 549 57.89 16.78 -5.54
CA SER A 549 57.28 15.86 -4.60
C SER A 549 56.24 16.57 -3.74
N ILE A 550 54.98 16.14 -3.85
CA ILE A 550 53.84 16.68 -3.10
C ILE A 550 53.78 16.09 -1.68
N LYS A 551 54.71 15.19 -1.33
CA LYS A 551 54.81 14.57 0.00
C LYS A 551 54.90 15.60 1.13
N LYS A 552 55.57 16.74 0.90
CA LYS A 552 55.64 17.85 1.88
C LYS A 552 54.27 18.50 2.12
N ASP A 553 53.49 18.70 1.07
CA ASP A 553 52.14 19.27 1.19
C ASP A 553 51.17 18.28 1.84
N ILE A 554 51.26 16.98 1.50
CA ILE A 554 50.48 15.93 2.17
C ILE A 554 50.76 15.94 3.68
N ARG A 555 52.03 15.90 4.10
CA ARG A 555 52.40 15.96 5.53
C ARG A 555 51.90 17.22 6.22
N LYS A 556 52.06 18.39 5.58
CA LYS A 556 51.54 19.67 6.11
C LYS A 556 50.03 19.60 6.36
N ARG A 557 49.26 19.00 5.45
CA ARG A 557 47.80 18.89 5.56
C ARG A 557 47.37 17.83 6.57
N LEU A 558 48.07 16.70 6.64
CA LEU A 558 47.83 15.68 7.68
C LEU A 558 48.04 16.26 9.08
N ARG A 559 49.07 17.11 9.27
CA ARG A 559 49.27 17.88 10.53
C ARG A 559 48.12 18.86 10.81
N GLN A 560 47.65 19.60 9.80
CA GLN A 560 46.50 20.50 9.96
C GLN A 560 45.22 19.78 10.38
N GLN A 561 45.03 18.53 9.91
CA GLN A 561 43.91 17.68 10.29
C GLN A 561 44.14 16.86 11.58
N GLN A 562 45.30 17.05 12.23
CA GLN A 562 45.70 16.34 13.46
C GLN A 562 45.73 14.81 13.31
N LEU A 563 46.04 14.32 12.11
CA LEU A 563 46.24 12.88 11.84
C LEU A 563 47.68 12.43 12.11
N ILE A 564 48.64 13.36 12.10
CA ILE A 564 50.05 13.14 12.47
C ILE A 564 50.55 14.30 13.34
N GLU A 565 51.52 14.02 14.21
CA GLU A 565 52.20 15.03 15.04
C GLU A 565 53.54 15.41 14.42
N GLN A 566 54.29 14.41 13.94
CA GLN A 566 55.59 14.53 13.30
C GLN A 566 55.56 14.00 11.86
N ASP A 567 56.45 14.52 11.02
CA ASP A 567 56.50 14.15 9.59
C ASP A 567 56.90 12.66 9.37
N ASP A 568 57.53 12.04 10.37
CA ASP A 568 57.94 10.64 10.39
C ASP A 568 56.80 9.69 10.79
N ASP A 569 55.68 10.19 11.33
CA ASP A 569 54.54 9.35 11.72
C ASP A 569 53.86 8.67 10.52
N VAL A 570 54.17 9.08 9.28
CA VAL A 570 53.57 8.53 8.06
C VAL A 570 54.59 8.28 6.95
N VAL A 571 54.55 7.06 6.40
CA VAL A 571 55.26 6.70 5.17
C VAL A 571 54.31 6.91 4.00
N ILE A 572 54.75 7.73 3.03
CA ILE A 572 53.97 8.07 1.84
C ILE A 572 54.58 7.37 0.62
N GLN A 573 53.86 6.39 0.10
CA GLN A 573 54.16 5.72 -1.16
C GLN A 573 53.35 6.37 -2.28
N GLU A 574 54.03 6.73 -3.37
CA GLU A 574 53.43 7.34 -4.56
C GLU A 574 53.43 6.30 -5.68
N LEU A 575 52.26 6.09 -6.26
CA LEU A 575 52.02 5.12 -7.32
C LEU A 575 51.68 5.90 -8.57
N VAL A 576 52.51 5.77 -9.60
CA VAL A 576 52.39 6.52 -10.85
C VAL A 576 51.95 5.57 -11.94
N PHE A 577 50.84 5.89 -12.61
CA PHE A 577 50.32 5.13 -13.74
C PHE A 577 50.69 5.84 -15.04
N ASP A 578 51.62 5.26 -15.80
CA ASP A 578 52.06 5.80 -17.08
C ASP A 578 51.08 5.45 -18.22
N HIS A 579 50.82 6.42 -19.08
CA HIS A 579 49.88 6.33 -20.20
C HIS A 579 50.60 6.71 -21.51
N ALA A 580 50.44 5.95 -22.59
CA ALA A 580 51.13 6.21 -23.85
C ALA A 580 50.53 7.44 -24.60
N PRO A 581 51.34 8.45 -25.00
CA PRO A 581 50.83 9.68 -25.63
C PRO A 581 50.08 9.49 -26.95
N ALA A 582 50.39 8.43 -27.72
CA ALA A 582 49.76 8.15 -29.01
C ALA A 582 48.29 7.68 -28.87
N GLU A 583 47.99 6.97 -27.78
CA GLU A 583 46.62 6.50 -27.47
C GLU A 583 45.70 7.67 -27.11
N LEU A 584 46.25 8.74 -26.51
CA LEU A 584 45.52 9.95 -26.15
C LEU A 584 45.18 10.85 -27.36
N VAL A 585 45.99 10.83 -28.43
CA VAL A 585 45.79 11.67 -29.63
C VAL A 585 44.78 11.07 -30.61
N ALA A 586 44.71 9.74 -30.70
CA ALA A 586 43.79 9.02 -31.61
C ALA A 586 42.31 9.16 -31.20
N VAL A 587 42.01 9.02 -29.90
CA VAL A 587 40.66 9.19 -29.35
C VAL A 587 40.14 10.61 -29.57
N GLN A 588 41.03 11.61 -29.46
CA GLN A 588 40.65 13.01 -29.58
C GLN A 588 40.28 13.43 -31.02
N ARG A 589 40.93 12.87 -32.05
CA ARG A 589 40.58 13.11 -33.47
C ARG A 589 39.23 12.49 -33.85
N SER A 590 38.89 11.33 -33.29
CA SER A 590 37.58 10.68 -33.51
C SER A 590 36.43 11.47 -32.88
N VAL A 591 36.60 11.94 -31.63
CA VAL A 591 35.58 12.77 -30.95
C VAL A 591 35.39 14.13 -31.63
N ALA A 592 36.47 14.76 -32.14
CA ALA A 592 36.39 16.04 -32.85
C ALA A 592 35.69 15.94 -34.22
N ASN A 593 35.70 14.77 -34.85
CA ASN A 593 35.08 14.53 -36.16
C ASN A 593 33.68 13.89 -36.07
N GLY A 594 33.13 13.69 -34.86
CA GLY A 594 31.78 13.17 -34.65
C GLY A 594 31.59 11.68 -34.95
N GLU A 595 32.64 10.94 -35.26
CA GLU A 595 32.61 9.49 -35.46
C GLU A 595 32.87 8.77 -34.12
N LEU A 596 31.85 8.09 -33.58
CA LEU A 596 31.94 7.21 -32.42
C LEU A 596 32.69 5.92 -32.82
N HIS A 597 34.01 5.86 -32.58
CA HIS A 597 34.75 4.60 -32.64
C HIS A 597 34.78 3.94 -31.26
N GLN A 598 34.47 2.63 -31.20
CA GLN A 598 34.71 1.82 -30.01
C GLN A 598 36.22 1.73 -29.75
N PRO A 599 36.69 1.91 -28.50
CA PRO A 599 38.11 1.84 -28.18
C PRO A 599 38.65 0.42 -28.45
N ILE A 600 39.65 0.31 -29.33
CA ILE A 600 40.41 -0.93 -29.47
C ILE A 600 41.42 -0.97 -28.30
N PRO A 601 41.42 -2.02 -27.45
CA PRO A 601 42.34 -2.10 -26.32
C PRO A 601 43.79 -2.27 -26.80
N PRO A 602 44.78 -1.63 -26.15
CA PRO A 602 46.18 -1.97 -26.41
C PRO A 602 46.47 -3.39 -25.92
N ARG A 603 47.10 -4.16 -26.82
CA ARG A 603 47.55 -5.54 -26.60
C ARG A 603 48.41 -5.64 -25.34
N GLN A 604 48.01 -6.54 -24.45
CA GLN A 604 48.82 -7.00 -23.32
C GLN A 604 50.11 -7.66 -23.83
N TYR A 605 51.28 -7.18 -23.39
CA TYR A 605 52.50 -7.98 -23.26
C TYR A 605 52.52 -8.46 -21.79
N PHE A 606 52.61 -9.74 -21.40
CA PHE A 606 53.54 -10.84 -21.72
C PHE A 606 52.93 -12.20 -21.27
N PRO A 607 53.69 -13.32 -21.31
CA PRO A 607 53.84 -14.29 -22.38
C PRO A 607 52.91 -15.52 -22.24
N VAL A 608 52.78 -16.25 -23.34
CA VAL A 608 52.03 -17.50 -23.46
C VAL A 608 52.56 -18.56 -22.50
N ILE A 609 51.69 -19.07 -21.63
CA ILE A 609 51.76 -20.45 -21.14
C ILE A 609 50.52 -21.13 -21.70
N ASP A 610 50.69 -22.20 -22.47
CA ASP A 610 49.57 -22.95 -23.03
C ASP A 610 48.68 -23.53 -21.90
N PRO A 611 47.35 -23.54 -22.07
CA PRO A 611 46.43 -24.02 -21.04
C PRO A 611 46.69 -25.50 -20.72
N PRO A 612 46.59 -25.93 -19.44
CA PRO A 612 46.76 -27.34 -19.08
C PRO A 612 45.68 -28.20 -19.76
N ILE A 613 46.12 -29.30 -20.38
CA ILE A 613 45.28 -30.24 -21.13
C ILE A 613 44.40 -31.09 -20.18
N GLU A 614 44.68 -31.08 -18.87
CA GLU A 614 43.80 -31.62 -17.83
C GLU A 614 43.50 -30.58 -16.75
N TYR A 615 42.21 -30.32 -16.54
CA TYR A 615 41.70 -29.52 -15.44
C TYR A 615 41.49 -30.42 -14.21
N ALA A 616 41.84 -29.95 -13.01
CA ALA A 616 41.44 -30.60 -11.77
C ALA A 616 39.90 -30.58 -11.63
N GLN A 617 39.30 -31.72 -11.26
CA GLN A 617 37.86 -31.83 -11.06
C GLN A 617 37.37 -30.92 -9.93
N LEU A 618 36.34 -30.13 -10.23
CA LEU A 618 35.52 -29.42 -9.25
C LEU A 618 34.63 -30.41 -8.48
N PRO A 619 34.39 -30.23 -7.17
CA PRO A 619 33.54 -31.15 -6.41
C PRO A 619 32.09 -31.17 -6.93
N HIS A 620 31.58 -32.38 -7.16
CA HIS A 620 30.22 -32.66 -7.60
C HIS A 620 29.20 -32.30 -6.50
N PHE A 621 28.32 -31.33 -6.76
CA PHE A 621 27.16 -30.99 -5.94
C PHE A 621 25.99 -31.97 -6.17
N ALA A 622 26.18 -33.25 -5.84
CA ALA A 622 25.11 -34.25 -5.86
C ALA A 622 24.72 -34.75 -4.45
N SER A 623 25.18 -34.12 -3.36
CA SER A 623 24.97 -34.65 -2.00
C SER A 623 24.36 -33.68 -0.96
N LEU A 624 23.85 -32.51 -1.33
CA LEU A 624 23.12 -31.66 -0.38
C LEU A 624 21.72 -31.37 -0.89
N GLY A 625 20.77 -32.05 -0.25
CA GLY A 625 19.35 -32.06 -0.57
C GLY A 625 18.68 -30.69 -0.48
N THR A 626 17.58 -30.61 -1.22
CA THR A 626 16.47 -29.66 -1.12
C THR A 626 16.26 -29.07 0.29
N GLN A 627 16.52 -27.77 0.45
CA GLN A 627 15.65 -26.73 1.03
C GLN A 627 16.46 -25.53 1.55
N SER A 628 16.46 -24.42 0.81
CA SER A 628 16.21 -23.06 1.34
C SER A 628 16.39 -22.07 0.20
N SER A 629 15.27 -21.59 -0.33
CA SER A 629 15.20 -20.48 -1.26
C SER A 629 15.60 -19.18 -0.56
N ARG A 630 16.55 -18.46 -1.16
CA ARG A 630 16.53 -17.00 -1.18
C ARG A 630 17.51 -16.53 -2.26
N TYR A 631 16.93 -15.96 -3.33
CA TYR A 631 17.56 -15.23 -4.45
C TYR A 631 18.01 -16.03 -5.69
N GLN A 632 17.02 -16.46 -6.48
CA GLN A 632 17.13 -16.48 -7.95
C GLN A 632 17.15 -15.02 -8.45
N GLY A 633 18.16 -14.61 -9.24
CA GLY A 633 18.06 -13.33 -9.98
C GLY A 633 19.33 -12.53 -10.31
N CYS A 634 20.56 -13.01 -10.08
CA CYS A 634 21.76 -12.20 -10.41
C CYS A 634 22.78 -12.95 -11.26
N PHE A 635 22.44 -13.21 -12.53
CA PHE A 635 23.39 -13.21 -13.64
C PHE A 635 22.64 -12.82 -14.92
N GLN A 636 22.70 -11.54 -15.28
CA GLN A 636 22.55 -11.10 -16.67
C GLN A 636 23.04 -9.66 -16.84
N LYS A 637 24.31 -9.52 -17.18
CA LYS A 637 24.75 -8.69 -18.29
C LYS A 637 26.16 -9.11 -18.66
N GLU A 638 26.37 -9.39 -19.94
CA GLU A 638 27.72 -9.41 -20.51
C GLU A 638 28.44 -8.11 -20.12
N PRO A 639 29.74 -8.15 -19.81
CA PRO A 639 30.49 -6.95 -19.47
C PRO A 639 30.40 -5.98 -20.65
N ASP A 640 29.72 -4.84 -20.45
CA ASP A 640 29.56 -3.82 -21.48
C ASP A 640 30.95 -3.46 -22.04
N ALA A 641 31.13 -3.67 -23.35
CA ALA A 641 32.33 -3.36 -24.14
C ALA A 641 32.58 -1.83 -24.29
N ALA A 642 32.22 -1.05 -23.28
CA ALA A 642 32.17 0.41 -23.30
C ALA A 642 33.00 1.08 -22.19
N PHE A 643 34.02 0.39 -21.65
CA PHE A 643 34.98 1.05 -20.78
C PHE A 643 36.16 1.60 -21.58
N THR A 644 36.13 2.90 -21.83
CA THR A 644 37.27 3.67 -22.35
C THR A 644 38.37 3.85 -21.28
N PHE A 645 39.57 4.12 -21.79
CA PHE A 645 40.85 4.46 -21.13
C PHE A 645 40.89 4.54 -19.59
N GLY A 646 41.70 3.68 -18.95
CA GLY A 646 42.03 3.76 -17.51
C GLY A 646 41.09 3.02 -16.54
N ALA A 647 40.01 2.38 -17.02
CA ALA A 647 39.13 1.54 -16.21
C ALA A 647 39.69 0.13 -15.91
N SER A 648 40.72 -0.29 -16.64
CA SER A 648 41.37 -1.61 -16.54
C SER A 648 42.68 -1.60 -15.74
N SER A 649 43.14 -0.42 -15.29
CA SER A 649 44.32 -0.24 -14.46
C SER A 649 43.90 0.30 -13.09
N GLY A 650 44.61 -0.05 -12.01
CA GLY A 650 44.19 0.24 -10.64
C GLY A 650 44.96 -0.56 -9.61
N LEU A 651 44.65 -0.38 -8.34
CA LEU A 651 45.29 -1.05 -7.22
C LEU A 651 44.37 -2.08 -6.59
N ARG A 652 44.81 -3.34 -6.52
CA ARG A 652 44.11 -4.36 -5.75
C ARG A 652 44.53 -4.24 -4.29
N VAL A 653 43.57 -3.97 -3.40
CA VAL A 653 43.75 -3.97 -1.95
C VAL A 653 42.98 -5.13 -1.32
N GLN A 654 43.25 -5.40 -0.03
CA GLN A 654 42.50 -6.38 0.76
C GLN A 654 42.59 -7.82 0.20
N GLY A 655 43.80 -8.28 -0.13
CA GLY A 655 44.03 -9.63 -0.66
C GLY A 655 43.37 -9.89 -2.03
N GLY A 656 43.19 -8.84 -2.84
CA GLY A 656 42.62 -8.93 -4.19
C GLY A 656 41.10 -8.78 -4.27
N LYS A 657 40.39 -8.61 -3.15
CA LYS A 657 38.92 -8.49 -3.11
C LYS A 657 38.41 -7.10 -3.50
N ARG A 658 39.23 -6.05 -3.31
CA ARG A 658 38.85 -4.68 -3.60
C ARG A 658 39.77 -4.09 -4.65
N PHE A 659 39.20 -3.58 -5.74
CA PHE A 659 39.95 -2.98 -6.84
C PHE A 659 39.72 -1.47 -6.90
N VAL A 660 40.74 -0.70 -6.54
CA VAL A 660 40.72 0.76 -6.59
C VAL A 660 41.17 1.20 -7.98
N ARG A 661 40.22 1.61 -8.82
CA ARG A 661 40.48 1.91 -10.24
C ARG A 661 41.34 3.18 -10.42
N SER A 662 42.27 3.18 -11.37
CA SER A 662 43.17 4.32 -11.67
C SER A 662 42.51 5.42 -12.53
N LEU A 663 41.18 5.55 -12.49
CA LEU A 663 40.34 6.22 -13.51
C LEU A 663 40.65 7.69 -13.86
N GLU A 664 40.24 8.04 -15.08
CA GLU A 664 40.25 9.33 -15.83
C GLU A 664 39.76 10.60 -15.08
N PHE A 665 40.54 11.16 -14.14
CA PHE A 665 40.33 12.55 -13.68
C PHE A 665 41.03 13.56 -14.59
N CYS A 666 40.59 13.68 -15.85
CA CYS A 666 41.04 14.80 -16.69
C CYS A 666 40.44 16.11 -16.12
N ARG A 667 41.21 16.85 -15.31
CA ARG A 667 40.76 18.15 -14.78
C ARG A 667 40.68 19.15 -15.94
N ARG A 668 39.51 19.24 -16.58
CA ARG A 668 39.11 20.40 -17.37
C ARG A 668 38.57 21.47 -16.43
N ARG A 669 39.39 22.49 -16.16
CA ARG A 669 38.92 23.70 -15.47
C ARG A 669 38.86 24.83 -16.50
N ARG A 670 37.64 25.24 -16.87
CA ARG A 670 37.41 26.21 -17.94
C ARG A 670 38.09 25.76 -19.25
N ASN A 671 39.05 26.53 -19.76
CA ASN A 671 39.79 26.26 -21.01
C ASN A 671 41.11 25.50 -20.80
N HIS A 672 41.43 25.04 -19.59
CA HIS A 672 42.68 24.34 -19.30
C HIS A 672 42.42 22.85 -19.06
N GLU A 673 43.09 22.00 -19.84
CA GLU A 673 43.14 20.55 -19.70
C GLU A 673 44.54 20.16 -19.18
N VAL A 674 44.61 19.52 -18.01
CA VAL A 674 45.88 19.02 -17.47
C VAL A 674 46.09 17.60 -17.96
N ARG A 675 47.17 17.39 -18.72
CA ARG A 675 47.61 16.08 -19.22
C ARG A 675 48.84 15.61 -18.44
N GLY A 676 48.80 14.40 -17.90
CA GLY A 676 49.90 13.79 -17.16
C GLY A 676 49.53 12.42 -16.60
N PRO A 677 50.50 11.65 -16.09
CA PRO A 677 50.22 10.36 -15.47
C PRO A 677 49.35 10.52 -14.23
N GLY A 678 48.37 9.63 -14.08
CA GLY A 678 47.54 9.55 -12.88
C GLY A 678 48.40 9.09 -11.70
N ARG A 679 48.14 9.66 -10.51
CA ARG A 679 48.87 9.31 -9.28
C ARG A 679 47.90 8.84 -8.22
N MET A 680 48.25 7.78 -7.53
CA MET A 680 47.58 7.37 -6.29
C MET A 680 48.59 7.36 -5.16
N PHE A 681 48.09 7.54 -3.95
CA PHE A 681 48.93 7.54 -2.76
C PHE A 681 48.49 6.44 -1.82
N CYS A 682 49.49 5.75 -1.28
CA CYS A 682 49.34 4.85 -0.15
C CYS A 682 50.02 5.50 1.06
N LEU A 683 49.28 5.64 2.15
CA LEU A 683 49.70 6.24 3.40
C LEU A 683 49.76 5.14 4.46
N ILE A 684 50.93 4.95 5.05
CA ILE A 684 51.16 3.98 6.12
C ILE A 684 51.50 4.76 7.38
N PHE A 685 50.58 4.76 8.34
CA PHE A 685 50.76 5.44 9.62
C PHE A 685 51.44 4.51 10.62
N HIS A 686 52.42 5.04 11.36
CA HIS A 686 53.09 4.31 12.44
C HIS A 686 52.14 4.05 13.60
N LYS A 687 51.36 5.09 13.97
CA LYS A 687 50.26 4.98 14.91
C LYS A 687 49.00 4.56 14.18
N ARG A 688 48.25 3.67 14.80
CA ARG A 688 46.95 3.20 14.35
C ARG A 688 45.95 4.36 14.47
N ILE A 689 45.31 4.75 13.35
CA ILE A 689 44.32 5.86 13.33
C ILE A 689 42.89 5.36 13.03
N SER A 690 41.89 6.17 13.37
CA SER A 690 40.46 5.85 13.12
C SER A 690 40.21 5.51 11.65
N ARG A 691 39.36 4.50 11.39
CA ARG A 691 38.95 4.04 10.05
C ARG A 691 38.11 5.06 9.27
N ARG A 692 37.88 6.26 9.82
CA ARG A 692 37.16 7.35 9.16
C ARG A 692 37.89 7.77 7.85
N PRO A 693 37.18 7.88 6.70
CA PRO A 693 37.73 8.47 5.48
C PRO A 693 38.20 9.91 5.71
N PHE A 694 39.18 10.36 4.94
CA PHE A 694 39.61 11.77 4.99
C PHE A 694 40.06 12.25 3.61
N ALA A 695 39.95 13.55 3.36
CA ALA A 695 40.36 14.16 2.10
C ALA A 695 41.48 15.18 2.34
N ILE A 696 42.46 15.23 1.44
CA ILE A 696 43.55 16.20 1.50
C ILE A 696 43.40 17.19 0.33
N GLY A 697 43.47 18.50 0.60
CA GLY A 697 43.44 19.53 -0.45
C GLY A 697 42.88 20.89 0.00
N ASP A 698 43.17 21.94 -0.76
CA ASP A 698 42.88 23.34 -0.40
C ASP A 698 41.41 23.77 -0.58
N GLN A 699 40.54 22.86 -1.01
CA GLN A 699 39.12 23.15 -1.26
C GLN A 699 38.18 22.05 -0.74
N CYS A 700 38.55 21.32 0.32
CA CYS A 700 37.72 20.32 1.04
C CYS A 700 36.95 19.27 0.22
N HIS A 701 37.23 19.20 -1.07
CA HIS A 701 36.60 18.38 -2.06
C HIS A 701 37.73 17.74 -2.87
N PHE A 702 38.56 16.90 -2.26
CA PHE A 702 39.45 15.97 -3.00
C PHE A 702 40.62 16.58 -3.79
N GLY A 703 41.21 17.70 -3.36
CA GLY A 703 42.33 18.33 -4.07
C GLY A 703 43.54 17.43 -4.35
N LEU A 704 43.78 16.44 -3.48
CA LEU A 704 44.76 15.35 -3.59
C LEU A 704 44.10 13.96 -3.53
N GLY A 705 42.77 13.91 -3.52
CA GLY A 705 41.95 12.70 -3.45
C GLY A 705 41.29 12.42 -2.08
N LEU A 706 40.28 11.53 -2.10
CA LEU A 706 39.68 10.90 -0.92
C LEU A 706 40.56 9.72 -0.50
N PHE A 707 40.84 9.59 0.79
CA PHE A 707 41.55 8.45 1.38
C PHE A 707 40.60 7.59 2.19
N ILE A 708 40.69 6.28 1.97
CA ILE A 708 39.86 5.26 2.58
C ILE A 708 40.76 4.26 3.32
N PRO A 709 40.30 3.71 4.46
CA PRO A 709 41.05 2.68 5.17
C PRO A 709 41.12 1.39 4.33
N VAL A 710 42.21 0.65 4.47
CA VAL A 710 42.30 -0.74 4.02
C VAL A 710 42.02 -1.65 5.20
N GLU A 711 41.23 -2.71 5.00
CA GLU A 711 41.05 -3.74 6.01
C GLU A 711 42.31 -4.61 6.10
N GLU A 712 42.99 -4.55 7.24
CA GLU A 712 44.10 -5.45 7.57
C GLU A 712 43.49 -6.80 7.96
N LYS A 713 43.89 -7.90 7.30
CA LYS A 713 43.59 -9.25 7.81
C LYS A 713 44.32 -9.43 9.14
N GLU A 714 43.63 -9.98 10.15
CA GLU A 714 44.26 -10.36 11.42
C GLU A 714 45.48 -11.27 11.17
N GLU A 715 46.57 -10.99 11.88
CA GLU A 715 47.90 -11.58 11.72
C GLU A 715 47.86 -13.12 11.72
N GLY A 716 48.09 -13.70 10.55
CA GLY A 716 48.31 -15.14 10.38
C GLY A 716 48.91 -15.54 9.02
N ASP A 717 49.15 -14.58 8.12
CA ASP A 717 49.67 -14.86 6.78
C ASP A 717 50.79 -13.84 6.49
N HIS A 718 52.03 -14.27 6.69
CA HIS A 718 53.23 -13.41 6.64
C HIS A 718 53.61 -12.93 5.23
N ASP A 719 52.83 -13.25 4.19
CA ASP A 719 53.19 -12.99 2.79
C ASP A 719 52.14 -12.14 2.06
N ALA A 720 51.87 -10.91 2.52
CA ALA A 720 51.08 -9.97 1.75
C ALA A 720 51.41 -8.50 2.02
N VAL A 721 52.69 -8.13 1.86
CA VAL A 721 53.07 -6.74 1.56
C VAL A 721 53.81 -6.73 0.23
N THR A 722 53.05 -6.77 -0.86
CA THR A 722 53.49 -6.38 -2.21
C THR A 722 52.32 -5.82 -2.99
#